data_AF-A0A4R9QG08-F1
#
_entry.id   AF-A0A4R9QG08-F1
#
_cell.length_a   1.000
_cell.length_b   1.000
_cell.length_c   1.000
_cell.angle_alpha   90.00
_cell.angle_beta   90.00
_cell.angle_gamma   90.00
#
_symmetry.space_group_name_H-M   'P 1'
#
loop_
_entity.id
_entity.type
_entity.pdbx_description
1 polymer ?
#
loop_
_entity_poly.entity_id
_entity_poly.type
_entity_poly.pdbx_seq_one_letter_code
_entity_poly.pdbx_strand_id
1 'polypeptide(L)'
;MPNERATVVQTPAGADLTFTHLIGRDEISRCFAYTVGFVSKNRDIDPLKMLGGVVSVEGESNPKRWFSGLVADFKLTRIEDRLSFYEATVRPWLWFLGNTTDCRIFQNMTAVEIVEKIFSKYGIAKFEKRLQGSYPQREYCVQYDESDLDFVQRLLEHEGIFYFFEHDEGKHTLILCDAMSKLKPAPGYEKVLYNFEGQASRRDVEYITEWIPGSAVRPGAYAHTDYDFEKPGADLMAKSAQPFAHKEASGENYRQPGAHLDVGRGDKIAGIRREELQAVHQHSTAVGTVRGLFSGCKFTLESFPRDDQNQDYLVVSAEYRLFDPGYRTQSEAHSENYKVVLGVAPTKLPYRPPRITPRPIMRGPQTATVVGPSGEEIFTDKYARVKVQFHWDRLGKKDQNSSCFVRVSQTWAGSNWGFIQIPRIGQEVIVDFIEGDPDLPIITGRVYNASQMPPYGLPGNATQSGWKSNSSKGGGGYNELMFEDKAGSELVNFQAQKDHHLLIKHDRNKTVQHDQSDRIDHDAKHSVGHNLDEDVGNNKTVKIGVDQTTNIGSNDTETVGTNRSLTVGANETISIGANSTETIGANHTQTVSIVQAITVGAARVDTVGASETRSVGGPQTNTIGTTRSVTVGAAQSHDIGADDSWTVAANQSVQIGADQNFKIAKNQGADIGADRSAKIAKDDLTEVGGNRAVKIAKKSLVEIGEDGGIKVGKTLSIEAGDAIVIKCGSAAIGMKKDGTITIEGKDITVIGSGEIEVKASSNITMKGSKINQN
;
A
#
# COMPACT_ATOMS: atom_id res chain seq x y z
N MET A 1 25.79 12.39 97.44
CA MET A 1 25.87 11.31 96.45
C MET A 1 24.64 11.43 95.57
N PRO A 2 24.76 11.81 94.29
CA PRO A 2 23.60 11.91 93.42
C PRO A 2 23.06 10.50 93.19
N ASN A 3 21.75 10.30 93.38
CA ASN A 3 21.06 9.04 93.10
C ASN A 3 21.36 8.58 91.66
N GLU A 4 22.16 7.53 91.52
CA GLU A 4 22.41 6.85 90.25
C GLU A 4 21.11 6.17 89.80
N ARG A 5 20.37 6.89 88.94
CA ARG A 5 19.13 6.40 88.35
C ARG A 5 19.52 5.40 87.25
N ALA A 6 19.11 4.14 87.41
CA ALA A 6 19.28 3.14 86.36
C ALA A 6 18.68 3.64 85.03
N THR A 7 19.38 3.41 83.92
CA THR A 7 18.92 3.82 82.59
C THR A 7 17.55 3.20 82.29
N VAL A 8 16.57 4.04 81.92
CA VAL A 8 15.21 3.57 81.64
C VAL A 8 15.18 2.85 80.30
N VAL A 9 14.67 1.61 80.29
CA VAL A 9 14.45 0.84 79.07
C VAL A 9 13.03 0.28 79.01
N GLN A 10 12.42 0.37 77.84
CA GLN A 10 11.14 -0.27 77.53
C GLN A 10 11.40 -1.45 76.61
N THR A 11 10.81 -2.60 76.95
CA THR A 11 10.93 -3.83 76.16
C THR A 11 9.57 -4.52 76.04
N PRO A 12 9.36 -5.37 75.01
CA PRO A 12 8.16 -6.20 74.91
C PRO A 12 8.01 -7.20 76.07
N ALA A 13 9.12 -7.61 76.69
CA ALA A 13 9.14 -8.46 77.88
C ALA A 13 8.89 -7.71 79.20
N GLY A 14 8.64 -6.40 79.15
CA GLY A 14 8.36 -5.59 80.33
C GLY A 14 9.57 -5.45 81.25
N ALA A 15 9.31 -5.52 82.57
CA ALA A 15 10.31 -5.32 83.62
C ALA A 15 11.25 -6.51 83.85
N ASP A 16 11.08 -7.63 83.11
CA ASP A 16 11.93 -8.81 83.23
C ASP A 16 13.35 -8.57 82.69
N LEU A 17 13.55 -7.56 81.85
CA LEU A 17 14.85 -7.19 81.28
C LEU A 17 15.33 -5.87 81.89
N THR A 18 16.53 -5.86 82.47
CA THR A 18 17.21 -4.64 82.92
C THR A 18 18.30 -4.27 81.92
N PHE A 19 18.44 -2.98 81.59
CA PHE A 19 19.46 -2.47 80.68
C PHE A 19 20.88 -2.70 81.23
N THR A 20 21.83 -2.97 80.32
CA THR A 20 23.27 -3.04 80.67
C THR A 20 24.11 -2.13 79.79
N HIS A 21 23.88 -2.14 78.48
CA HIS A 21 24.63 -1.31 77.53
C HIS A 21 23.86 -1.10 76.23
N LEU A 22 24.20 -0.02 75.53
CA LEU A 22 23.85 0.24 74.14
C LEU A 22 25.12 0.58 73.39
N ILE A 23 25.42 -0.19 72.35
CA ILE A 23 26.46 0.13 71.38
C ILE A 23 25.80 0.17 70.01
N GLY A 24 25.96 1.27 69.30
CA GLY A 24 25.42 1.29 67.95
C GLY A 24 25.64 2.57 67.19
N ARG A 25 25.23 2.54 65.93
CA ARG A 25 25.52 3.58 64.96
C ARG A 25 24.25 3.96 64.21
N ASP A 26 24.03 5.26 64.07
CA ASP A 26 23.12 5.83 63.09
C ASP A 26 23.90 6.70 62.09
N GLU A 27 23.41 6.75 60.86
CA GLU A 27 24.03 7.52 59.77
C GLU A 27 22.94 7.97 58.81
N ILE A 28 23.08 9.19 58.29
CA ILE A 28 22.16 9.73 57.29
C ILE A 28 22.12 8.79 56.08
N SER A 29 20.91 8.45 55.67
CA SER A 29 20.61 7.54 54.55
C SER A 29 21.06 6.09 54.77
N ARG A 30 21.17 5.68 56.03
CA ARG A 30 21.37 4.29 56.46
C ARG A 30 20.34 3.91 57.52
N CYS A 31 20.00 2.62 57.58
CA CYS A 31 19.25 2.08 58.71
C CYS A 31 20.15 1.98 59.94
N PHE A 32 19.77 2.63 61.04
CA PHE A 32 20.53 2.53 62.30
C PHE A 32 20.60 1.08 62.81
N ALA A 33 21.60 0.81 63.63
CA ALA A 33 21.81 -0.47 64.29
C ALA A 33 22.23 -0.25 65.74
N TYR A 34 21.38 -0.63 66.69
CA TYR A 34 21.73 -0.57 68.11
C TYR A 34 21.77 -1.98 68.70
N THR A 35 22.91 -2.33 69.27
CA THR A 35 23.07 -3.54 70.07
C THR A 35 22.76 -3.17 71.51
N VAL A 36 21.63 -3.65 72.02
CA VAL A 36 21.15 -3.36 73.37
C VAL A 36 21.29 -4.62 74.23
N GLY A 37 22.14 -4.54 75.24
CA GLY A 37 22.35 -5.62 76.19
C GLY A 37 21.41 -5.52 77.38
N PHE A 38 20.93 -6.66 77.83
CA PHE A 38 20.07 -6.80 78.99
C PHE A 38 20.56 -7.87 79.95
N VAL A 39 20.10 -7.79 81.18
CA VAL A 39 20.26 -8.82 82.20
C VAL A 39 18.93 -9.15 82.84
N SER A 40 18.70 -10.42 83.15
CA SER A 40 17.49 -10.92 83.79
C SER A 40 17.79 -12.04 84.76
N LYS A 41 16.93 -12.22 85.78
CA LYS A 41 16.86 -13.45 86.58
C LYS A 41 16.07 -14.56 85.86
N ASN A 42 15.26 -14.19 84.86
CA ASN A 42 14.49 -15.11 84.04
C ASN A 42 15.36 -15.63 82.89
N ARG A 43 15.59 -16.94 82.84
CA ARG A 43 16.37 -17.61 81.79
C ARG A 43 15.52 -18.05 80.58
N ASP A 44 14.20 -17.98 80.72
CA ASP A 44 13.22 -18.52 79.79
C ASP A 44 12.46 -17.39 79.07
N ILE A 45 13.14 -16.26 78.80
CA ILE A 45 12.55 -15.16 78.04
C ILE A 45 12.38 -15.63 76.60
N ASP A 46 11.13 -15.77 76.18
CA ASP A 46 10.75 -16.20 74.82
C ASP A 46 11.22 -15.16 73.77
N PRO A 47 12.19 -15.51 72.90
CA PRO A 47 12.67 -14.62 71.86
C PRO A 47 11.56 -14.15 70.91
N LEU A 48 10.52 -14.96 70.67
CA LEU A 48 9.43 -14.62 69.75
C LEU A 48 8.59 -13.45 70.26
N LYS A 49 8.53 -13.22 71.57
CA LYS A 49 7.86 -12.03 72.15
C LYS A 49 8.68 -10.75 71.96
N MET A 50 10.00 -10.88 71.76
CA MET A 50 10.90 -9.75 71.56
C MET A 50 10.95 -9.33 70.09
N LEU A 51 11.10 -10.28 69.17
CA LEU A 51 11.29 -10.04 67.74
C LEU A 51 10.14 -9.20 67.14
N GLY A 52 10.50 -8.16 66.37
CA GLY A 52 9.56 -7.19 65.79
C GLY A 52 8.90 -6.24 66.80
N GLY A 53 9.08 -6.45 68.11
CA GLY A 53 8.61 -5.57 69.17
C GLY A 53 9.50 -4.35 69.37
N VAL A 54 8.95 -3.33 70.04
CA VAL A 54 9.63 -2.05 70.28
C VAL A 54 10.59 -2.15 71.47
N VAL A 55 11.83 -1.72 71.27
CA VAL A 55 12.79 -1.42 72.35
C VAL A 55 13.10 0.08 72.33
N SER A 56 13.05 0.72 73.49
CA SER A 56 13.29 2.16 73.66
C SER A 56 14.16 2.41 74.88
N VAL A 57 15.38 2.94 74.68
CA VAL A 57 16.36 3.23 75.75
C VAL A 57 16.46 4.75 75.97
N GLU A 58 16.38 5.22 77.21
CA GLU A 58 16.58 6.64 77.56
C GLU A 58 18.08 6.98 77.55
N GLY A 59 18.49 8.00 76.79
CA GLY A 59 19.89 8.42 76.65
C GLY A 59 20.45 9.27 77.80
N GLU A 60 19.70 9.41 78.91
CA GLU A 60 20.09 10.17 80.12
C GLU A 60 20.49 11.63 79.86
N SER A 61 19.89 12.29 78.85
CA SER A 61 20.09 13.70 78.53
C SER A 61 18.99 14.60 79.13
N ASN A 62 19.22 15.92 79.16
CA ASN A 62 18.19 16.92 79.46
C ASN A 62 18.16 18.00 78.37
N PRO A 63 17.12 18.10 77.53
CA PRO A 63 15.88 17.30 77.53
C PRO A 63 16.12 15.81 77.20
N LYS A 64 15.19 14.95 77.62
CA LYS A 64 15.30 13.49 77.45
C LYS A 64 15.41 13.10 75.98
N ARG A 65 16.37 12.23 75.68
CA ARG A 65 16.53 11.58 74.38
C ARG A 65 16.20 10.11 74.48
N TRP A 66 15.65 9.55 73.40
CA TRP A 66 15.34 8.13 73.28
C TRP A 66 16.11 7.49 72.14
N PHE A 67 16.45 6.20 72.31
CA PHE A 67 16.94 5.30 71.26
C PHE A 67 15.90 4.22 71.05
N SER A 68 14.97 4.51 70.14
CA SER A 68 13.79 3.69 69.88
C SER A 68 13.90 2.96 68.55
N GLY A 69 13.53 1.68 68.52
CA GLY A 69 13.45 0.90 67.29
C GLY A 69 12.79 -0.45 67.51
N LEU A 70 12.89 -1.33 66.51
CA LEU A 70 12.30 -2.67 66.54
C LEU A 70 13.38 -3.73 66.64
N VAL A 71 13.13 -4.80 67.40
CA VAL A 71 14.07 -5.90 67.56
C VAL A 71 14.14 -6.74 66.27
N ALA A 72 15.29 -6.75 65.61
CA ALA A 72 15.57 -7.58 64.43
C ALA A 72 16.20 -8.93 64.80
N ASP A 73 16.97 -8.98 65.90
CA ASP A 73 17.60 -10.19 66.42
C ASP A 73 17.57 -10.13 67.95
N PHE A 74 17.37 -11.29 68.61
CA PHE A 74 17.38 -11.39 70.07
C PHE A 74 18.01 -12.72 70.49
N LYS A 75 19.04 -12.68 71.33
CA LYS A 75 19.81 -13.85 71.73
C LYS A 75 20.17 -13.83 73.21
N LEU A 76 20.19 -15.01 73.82
CA LEU A 76 20.83 -15.25 75.12
C LEU A 76 22.34 -15.40 74.89
N THR A 77 23.16 -14.53 75.48
CA THR A 77 24.61 -14.49 75.24
C THR A 77 25.39 -15.30 76.26
N ARG A 78 25.04 -15.19 77.55
CA ARG A 78 25.68 -15.95 78.64
C ARG A 78 24.77 -16.11 79.86
N ILE A 79 25.07 -17.10 80.70
CA ILE A 79 24.44 -17.31 82.01
C ILE A 79 25.55 -17.39 83.05
N GLU A 80 25.55 -16.49 84.04
CA GLU A 80 26.57 -16.35 85.09
C GLU A 80 25.92 -16.00 86.42
N ASP A 81 26.36 -16.60 87.53
CA ASP A 81 25.98 -16.21 88.91
C ASP A 81 24.48 -15.91 89.15
N ARG A 82 23.59 -16.76 88.60
CA ARG A 82 22.11 -16.67 88.67
C ARG A 82 21.48 -15.56 87.81
N LEU A 83 22.26 -14.91 86.95
CA LEU A 83 21.79 -13.94 85.97
C LEU A 83 21.96 -14.50 84.55
N SER A 84 21.03 -14.12 83.67
CA SER A 84 21.04 -14.44 82.25
C SER A 84 21.19 -13.14 81.47
N PHE A 85 22.15 -13.09 80.55
CA PHE A 85 22.45 -11.92 79.74
C PHE A 85 21.89 -12.11 78.34
N TYR A 86 21.13 -11.12 77.88
CA TYR A 86 20.52 -11.11 76.56
C TYR A 86 21.03 -9.94 75.75
N GLU A 87 20.91 -10.03 74.44
CA GLU A 87 21.27 -8.96 73.52
C GLU A 87 20.22 -8.87 72.42
N ALA A 88 19.75 -7.65 72.14
CA ALA A 88 18.88 -7.34 71.02
C ALA A 88 19.63 -6.49 69.99
N THR A 89 19.53 -6.86 68.71
CA THR A 89 19.83 -5.93 67.61
C THR A 89 18.57 -5.16 67.26
N VAL A 90 18.57 -3.86 67.53
CA VAL A 90 17.45 -2.94 67.29
C VAL A 90 17.69 -2.17 65.99
N ARG A 91 16.70 -2.19 65.10
CA ARG A 91 16.72 -1.61 63.75
C ARG A 91 15.49 -0.72 63.52
N PRO A 92 15.53 0.24 62.56
CA PRO A 92 14.33 0.98 62.18
C PRO A 92 13.33 0.08 61.45
N TRP A 93 12.05 0.45 61.50
CA TRP A 93 11.01 -0.12 60.63
C TRP A 93 11.42 -0.17 59.15
N LEU A 94 12.18 0.81 58.66
CA LEU A 94 12.66 0.86 57.27
C LEU A 94 13.51 -0.37 56.91
N TRP A 95 14.30 -0.89 57.85
CA TRP A 95 15.16 -2.06 57.63
C TRP A 95 14.35 -3.31 57.27
N PHE A 96 13.14 -3.46 57.80
CA PHE A 96 12.28 -4.62 57.54
C PHE A 96 11.77 -4.69 56.11
N LEU A 97 11.85 -3.60 55.33
CA LEU A 97 11.57 -3.63 53.89
C LEU A 97 12.60 -4.50 53.15
N GLY A 98 13.78 -4.74 53.73
CA GLY A 98 14.78 -5.67 53.19
C GLY A 98 14.36 -7.13 53.22
N ASN A 99 13.31 -7.47 53.98
CA ASN A 99 12.77 -8.83 54.06
C ASN A 99 11.73 -9.13 52.95
N THR A 100 11.47 -8.18 52.06
CA THR A 100 10.52 -8.31 50.95
C THR A 100 11.19 -7.96 49.64
N THR A 101 11.16 -8.88 48.67
CA THR A 101 11.60 -8.67 47.28
C THR A 101 10.39 -8.81 46.35
N ASP A 102 10.34 -7.99 45.29
CA ASP A 102 9.23 -8.03 44.33
C ASP A 102 9.64 -7.52 42.95
N CYS A 103 8.83 -7.82 41.93
CA CYS A 103 8.93 -7.23 40.59
C CYS A 103 7.64 -6.45 40.28
N ARG A 104 7.74 -5.12 40.15
CA ARG A 104 6.59 -4.21 40.04
C ARG A 104 6.85 -3.04 39.14
N ILE A 105 5.78 -2.59 38.49
CA ILE A 105 5.78 -1.42 37.64
C ILE A 105 4.98 -0.29 38.32
N PHE A 106 5.57 0.91 38.33
CA PHE A 106 4.94 2.15 38.75
C PHE A 106 4.89 3.09 37.55
N GLN A 107 3.72 3.67 37.30
CA GLN A 107 3.49 4.54 36.14
C GLN A 107 2.86 5.84 36.58
N ASN A 108 3.33 6.93 35.97
CA ASN A 108 2.84 8.30 36.19
C ASN A 108 2.88 8.72 37.67
N MET A 109 3.95 8.34 38.38
CA MET A 109 4.17 8.67 39.79
C MET A 109 5.54 9.33 39.96
N THR A 110 5.63 10.30 40.86
CA THR A 110 6.93 10.84 41.30
C THR A 110 7.67 9.81 42.16
N ALA A 111 8.99 9.95 42.30
CA ALA A 111 9.77 9.09 43.18
C ALA A 111 9.25 9.08 44.63
N VAL A 112 8.79 10.25 45.12
CA VAL A 112 8.23 10.37 46.49
C VAL A 112 6.90 9.61 46.60
N GLU A 113 5.99 9.77 45.63
CA GLU A 113 4.71 9.03 45.64
C GLU A 113 4.92 7.51 45.55
N ILE A 114 5.94 7.06 44.80
CA ILE A 114 6.32 5.64 44.75
C ILE A 114 6.76 5.18 46.14
N VAL A 115 7.66 5.91 46.79
CA VAL A 115 8.14 5.59 48.15
C VAL A 115 6.98 5.54 49.15
N GLU A 116 6.04 6.48 49.09
CA GLU A 116 4.84 6.49 49.94
C GLU A 116 3.95 5.26 49.69
N LYS A 117 3.80 4.86 48.43
CA LYS A 117 3.05 3.66 48.04
C LYS A 117 3.73 2.37 48.50
N ILE A 118 5.06 2.34 48.59
CA ILE A 118 5.77 1.23 49.25
C ILE A 118 5.48 1.25 50.75
N PHE A 119 5.65 2.40 51.40
CA PHE A 119 5.49 2.54 52.84
C PHE A 119 4.08 2.19 53.32
N SER A 120 3.03 2.49 52.54
CA SER A 120 1.65 2.18 52.90
C SER A 120 1.35 0.69 53.04
N LYS A 121 2.21 -0.19 52.49
CA LYS A 121 2.13 -1.64 52.70
C LYS A 121 2.51 -2.07 54.12
N TYR A 122 3.28 -1.23 54.83
CA TYR A 122 3.86 -1.55 56.12
C TYR A 122 3.15 -0.73 57.22
N GLY A 123 2.27 -1.36 58.01
CA GLY A 123 1.52 -0.67 59.07
C GLY A 123 2.41 -0.02 60.16
N ILE A 124 3.65 -0.48 60.28
CA ILE A 124 4.69 0.06 61.18
C ILE A 124 5.37 1.33 60.63
N ALA A 125 5.17 1.67 59.35
CA ALA A 125 5.83 2.80 58.73
C ALA A 125 5.37 4.14 59.33
N LYS A 126 6.32 4.92 59.82
CA LYS A 126 6.14 6.30 60.31
C LYS A 126 7.18 7.19 59.68
N PHE A 127 6.73 8.21 58.94
CA PHE A 127 7.63 9.13 58.26
C PHE A 127 7.06 10.55 58.16
N GLU A 128 7.95 11.53 57.97
CA GLU A 128 7.65 12.93 57.74
C GLU A 128 8.44 13.42 56.50
N LYS A 129 7.81 14.26 55.68
CA LYS A 129 8.46 14.89 54.52
C LYS A 129 8.87 16.32 54.86
N ARG A 130 10.18 16.58 54.91
CA ARG A 130 10.77 17.92 55.04
C ARG A 130 11.49 18.30 53.74
N LEU A 131 10.74 18.23 52.65
CA LEU A 131 11.25 18.45 51.29
C LEU A 131 11.01 19.91 50.85
N GLN A 132 11.98 20.48 50.15
CA GLN A 132 11.92 21.79 49.50
C GLN A 132 11.78 21.67 47.98
N GLY A 133 12.32 20.60 47.38
CA GLY A 133 12.32 20.36 45.94
C GLY A 133 10.97 19.88 45.39
N SER A 134 10.83 20.00 44.06
CA SER A 134 9.76 19.37 43.29
C SER A 134 10.32 18.25 42.41
N TYR A 135 9.59 17.14 42.36
CA TYR A 135 10.03 15.89 41.72
C TYR A 135 9.11 15.58 40.53
N PRO A 136 9.66 15.30 39.33
CA PRO A 136 8.84 15.02 38.16
C PRO A 136 8.15 13.66 38.27
N GLN A 137 6.98 13.54 37.64
CA GLN A 137 6.36 12.24 37.44
C GLN A 137 7.20 11.42 36.47
N ARG A 138 7.35 10.13 36.77
CA ARG A 138 7.99 9.14 35.92
C ARG A 138 6.90 8.44 35.13
N GLU A 139 6.98 8.44 33.80
CA GLU A 139 6.06 7.67 32.97
C GLU A 139 6.13 6.18 33.33
N TYR A 140 7.35 5.69 33.56
CA TYR A 140 7.64 4.29 33.83
C TYR A 140 8.79 4.19 34.85
N CYS A 141 8.62 3.34 35.87
CA CYS A 141 9.61 3.06 36.90
C CYS A 141 9.39 1.63 37.42
N VAL A 142 10.42 0.80 37.39
CA VAL A 142 10.34 -0.63 37.67
C VAL A 142 11.16 -0.94 38.92
N GLN A 143 10.55 -1.67 39.86
CA GLN A 143 11.26 -2.46 40.86
C GLN A 143 11.48 -3.84 40.25
N TYR A 144 12.73 -4.28 40.10
CA TYR A 144 13.02 -5.57 39.46
C TYR A 144 14.04 -6.36 40.28
N ASP A 145 13.61 -7.51 40.80
CA ASP A 145 14.46 -8.46 41.57
C ASP A 145 15.31 -7.78 42.65
N GLU A 146 14.72 -6.82 43.35
CA GLU A 146 15.35 -6.05 44.42
C GLU A 146 14.39 -5.88 45.60
N SER A 147 14.94 -5.71 46.80
CA SER A 147 14.12 -5.54 47.99
C SER A 147 13.36 -4.21 47.98
N ASP A 148 12.27 -4.11 48.75
CA ASP A 148 11.55 -2.85 48.91
C ASP A 148 12.45 -1.77 49.53
N LEU A 149 13.42 -2.18 50.34
CA LEU A 149 14.40 -1.30 50.94
C LEU A 149 15.35 -0.74 49.87
N ASP A 150 15.96 -1.61 49.08
CA ASP A 150 16.90 -1.19 48.03
C ASP A 150 16.20 -0.29 47.00
N PHE A 151 14.98 -0.65 46.59
CA PHE A 151 14.18 0.15 45.67
C PHE A 151 13.92 1.56 46.21
N VAL A 152 13.50 1.68 47.47
CA VAL A 152 13.28 2.99 48.11
C VAL A 152 14.59 3.75 48.20
N GLN A 153 15.67 3.13 48.67
CA GLN A 153 16.95 3.80 48.87
C GLN A 153 17.53 4.31 47.55
N ARG A 154 17.58 3.50 46.49
CA ARG A 154 18.12 3.97 45.20
C ARG A 154 17.29 5.09 44.58
N LEU A 155 15.97 5.12 44.82
CA LEU A 155 15.10 6.21 44.35
C LEU A 155 15.39 7.51 45.12
N LEU A 156 15.49 7.44 46.44
CA LEU A 156 15.85 8.59 47.28
C LEU A 156 17.26 9.12 46.93
N GLU A 157 18.23 8.21 46.78
CA GLU A 157 19.59 8.54 46.35
C GLU A 157 19.61 9.18 44.95
N HIS A 158 18.78 8.70 44.02
CA HIS A 158 18.62 9.27 42.68
C HIS A 158 17.96 10.66 42.68
N GLU A 159 17.11 10.97 43.66
CA GLU A 159 16.53 12.30 43.80
C GLU A 159 17.35 13.24 44.70
N GLY A 160 18.44 12.75 45.30
CA GLY A 160 19.24 13.53 46.26
C GLY A 160 18.54 13.75 47.60
N ILE A 161 17.49 12.97 47.88
CA ILE A 161 16.76 12.97 49.14
C ILE A 161 17.52 12.08 50.11
N PHE A 162 18.01 12.67 51.18
CA PHE A 162 18.58 11.91 52.29
C PHE A 162 17.51 11.67 53.36
N TYR A 163 17.74 10.68 54.21
CA TYR A 163 16.84 10.40 55.32
C TYR A 163 17.59 10.18 56.63
N PHE A 164 16.90 10.35 57.75
CA PHE A 164 17.40 10.05 59.09
C PHE A 164 16.23 9.73 60.01
N PHE A 165 16.50 9.45 61.29
CA PHE A 165 15.46 9.06 62.24
C PHE A 165 15.42 10.02 63.43
N GLU A 166 14.21 10.49 63.75
CA GLU A 166 13.94 11.19 65.01
C GLU A 166 13.27 10.21 65.96
N HIS A 167 13.79 10.14 67.19
CA HIS A 167 13.38 9.18 68.20
C HIS A 167 12.65 9.88 69.35
N ASP A 168 11.63 9.22 69.87
CA ASP A 168 10.84 9.62 71.03
C ASP A 168 10.43 8.34 71.77
N GLU A 169 9.83 8.44 72.94
CA GLU A 169 9.52 7.30 73.81
C GLU A 169 8.68 6.26 73.05
N GLY A 170 9.25 5.06 72.86
CA GLY A 170 8.59 3.95 72.18
C GLY A 170 8.35 4.13 70.68
N LYS A 171 8.89 5.18 70.04
CA LYS A 171 8.66 5.44 68.61
C LYS A 171 9.87 6.07 67.91
N HIS A 172 10.02 5.79 66.62
CA HIS A 172 10.98 6.45 65.74
C HIS A 172 10.31 6.82 64.42
N THR A 173 10.60 8.02 63.92
CA THR A 173 10.02 8.56 62.69
C THR A 173 11.12 8.77 61.64
N LEU A 174 10.94 8.23 60.44
CA LEU A 174 11.82 8.47 59.31
C LEU A 174 11.58 9.88 58.76
N ILE A 175 12.61 10.71 58.70
CA ILE A 175 12.52 12.06 58.13
C ILE A 175 13.14 12.05 56.74
N LEU A 176 12.35 12.36 55.71
CA LEU A 176 12.84 12.57 54.35
C LEU A 176 13.19 14.05 54.16
N CYS A 177 14.41 14.35 53.72
CA CYS A 177 14.92 15.72 53.62
C CYS A 177 15.80 15.90 52.38
N ASP A 178 15.77 17.08 51.77
CA ASP A 178 16.51 17.43 50.56
C ASP A 178 17.19 18.80 50.64
N ALA A 179 17.21 19.43 51.81
CA ALA A 179 17.80 20.76 51.97
C ALA A 179 18.30 20.97 53.39
N MET A 180 19.51 21.54 53.53
CA MET A 180 20.10 21.87 54.83
C MET A 180 19.23 22.83 55.64
N SER A 181 18.48 23.72 54.96
CA SER A 181 17.56 24.69 55.57
C SER A 181 16.39 24.03 56.33
N LYS A 182 16.05 22.79 55.99
CA LYS A 182 14.96 22.01 56.60
C LYS A 182 15.40 21.19 57.81
N LEU A 183 16.71 21.13 58.08
CA LEU A 183 17.27 20.47 59.26
C LEU A 183 17.02 21.29 60.52
N LYS A 184 16.65 20.59 61.60
CA LYS A 184 16.40 21.16 62.92
C LYS A 184 17.62 20.95 63.82
N PRO A 185 17.93 21.89 64.72
CA PRO A 185 18.95 21.65 65.71
C PRO A 185 18.51 20.54 66.68
N ALA A 186 19.47 19.85 67.28
CA ALA A 186 19.16 18.93 68.37
C ALA A 186 18.60 19.71 69.58
N PRO A 187 17.44 19.34 70.14
CA PRO A 187 16.80 20.11 71.21
C PRO A 187 17.70 20.23 72.46
N GLY A 188 18.02 21.45 72.87
CA GLY A 188 18.92 21.70 74.02
C GLY A 188 20.41 21.55 73.71
N TYR A 189 20.75 21.29 72.44
CA TYR A 189 22.11 21.13 71.94
C TYR A 189 22.32 22.02 70.69
N GLU A 190 21.64 23.15 70.63
CA GLU A 190 21.79 24.13 69.55
C GLU A 190 23.24 24.63 69.46
N LYS A 191 23.90 24.75 70.61
CA LYS A 191 25.30 25.14 70.76
C LYS A 191 26.02 24.09 71.59
N VAL A 192 27.18 23.64 71.11
CA VAL A 192 27.97 22.60 71.76
C VAL A 192 29.39 23.09 71.97
N LEU A 193 29.84 23.02 73.23
CA LEU A 193 31.15 23.47 73.64
C LEU A 193 32.21 22.41 73.33
N TYR A 194 33.34 22.87 72.81
CA TYR A 194 34.58 22.11 72.79
C TYR A 194 35.39 22.36 74.07
N ASN A 195 35.91 21.30 74.67
CA ASN A 195 36.81 21.37 75.82
C ASN A 195 37.95 20.36 75.67
N PHE A 196 39.19 20.85 75.57
CA PHE A 196 40.37 20.00 75.41
C PHE A 196 40.77 19.33 76.74
N GLU A 197 41.14 18.04 76.69
CA GLU A 197 41.64 17.29 77.83
C GLU A 197 42.91 17.97 78.42
N GLY A 198 42.75 18.64 79.56
CA GLY A 198 43.79 19.42 80.21
C GLY A 198 43.27 20.59 81.06
N GLN A 199 42.07 21.08 80.76
CA GLN A 199 41.31 21.97 81.67
C GLN A 199 40.49 21.14 82.65
N ALA A 200 40.27 21.65 83.88
CA ALA A 200 39.50 20.94 84.91
C ALA A 200 38.10 20.55 84.39
N SER A 201 37.93 19.29 83.99
CA SER A 201 36.70 18.75 83.44
C SER A 201 35.60 18.82 84.49
N ARG A 202 34.59 19.65 84.24
CA ARG A 202 33.36 19.68 85.02
C ARG A 202 32.50 18.48 84.63
N ARG A 203 32.21 17.58 85.58
CA ARG A 203 31.39 16.37 85.32
C ARG A 203 29.91 16.69 85.04
N ASP A 204 29.48 17.91 85.31
CA ASP A 204 28.13 18.42 85.17
C ASP A 204 27.83 19.05 83.80
N VAL A 205 28.82 19.15 82.91
CA VAL A 205 28.67 19.74 81.57
C VAL A 205 29.07 18.73 80.51
N GLU A 206 28.28 18.62 79.44
CA GLU A 206 28.59 17.79 78.28
C GLU A 206 29.42 18.59 77.27
N TYR A 207 30.48 17.99 76.73
CA TYR A 207 31.40 18.66 75.79
C TYR A 207 31.91 17.71 74.72
N ILE A 208 32.37 18.29 73.61
CA ILE A 208 33.23 17.62 72.65
C ILE A 208 34.67 17.72 73.16
N THR A 209 35.34 16.59 73.33
CA THR A 209 36.74 16.49 73.81
C THR A 209 37.75 16.44 72.70
N GLU A 210 37.40 15.83 71.56
CA GLU A 210 38.25 15.74 70.39
C GLU A 210 37.53 16.28 69.17
N TRP A 211 38.23 17.09 68.37
CA TRP A 211 37.72 17.63 67.11
C TRP A 211 38.82 17.53 66.05
N ILE A 212 38.58 16.70 65.04
CA ILE A 212 39.54 16.37 63.99
C ILE A 212 38.94 16.82 62.66
N PRO A 213 39.22 18.05 62.20
CA PRO A 213 38.75 18.53 60.91
C PRO A 213 39.58 17.97 59.77
N GLY A 214 38.92 17.52 58.70
CA GLY A 214 39.52 16.91 57.53
C GLY A 214 38.94 17.44 56.21
N SER A 215 39.78 17.40 55.17
CA SER A 215 39.35 17.74 53.81
C SER A 215 39.90 16.75 52.78
N ALA A 216 39.17 16.49 51.71
CA ALA A 216 39.56 15.57 50.64
C ALA A 216 39.33 16.16 49.24
N VAL A 217 40.22 15.90 48.28
CA VAL A 217 40.03 16.30 46.87
C VAL A 217 38.79 15.61 46.30
N ARG A 218 37.91 16.38 45.66
CA ARG A 218 36.69 15.89 45.01
C ARG A 218 36.51 16.52 43.62
N PRO A 219 35.80 15.85 42.69
CA PRO A 219 35.45 16.44 41.41
C PRO A 219 34.73 17.79 41.56
N GLY A 220 35.10 18.73 40.70
CA GLY A 220 34.52 20.07 40.66
C GLY A 220 33.33 20.18 39.70
N ALA A 221 33.18 19.21 38.81
CA ALA A 221 32.12 19.18 37.81
C ALA A 221 31.50 17.79 37.64
N TYR A 222 30.22 17.78 37.30
CA TYR A 222 29.51 16.60 36.82
C TYR A 222 28.77 16.96 35.54
N ALA A 223 28.93 16.12 34.52
CA ALA A 223 28.26 16.24 33.23
C ALA A 223 27.58 14.93 32.86
N HIS A 224 26.43 15.02 32.20
CA HIS A 224 25.74 13.85 31.67
C HIS A 224 24.87 14.22 30.48
N THR A 225 24.48 13.23 29.70
CA THR A 225 23.57 13.40 28.58
C THR A 225 22.64 12.20 28.46
N ASP A 226 21.60 12.36 27.64
CA ASP A 226 20.62 11.32 27.33
C ASP A 226 20.14 11.46 25.89
N TYR A 227 19.24 10.58 25.46
CA TYR A 227 18.66 10.62 24.11
C TYR A 227 17.13 10.54 24.14
N ASP A 228 16.47 11.58 23.61
CA ASP A 228 15.03 11.61 23.40
C ASP A 228 14.72 11.34 21.92
N PHE A 229 14.12 10.18 21.63
CA PHE A 229 13.74 9.83 20.26
C PHE A 229 12.57 10.69 19.73
N GLU A 230 11.79 11.34 20.60
CA GLU A 230 10.75 12.29 20.20
C GLU A 230 11.35 13.64 19.76
N LYS A 231 12.59 13.93 20.19
CA LYS A 231 13.35 15.14 19.86
C LYS A 231 14.82 14.78 19.54
N PRO A 232 15.08 14.00 18.46
CA PRO A 232 16.36 13.34 18.24
C PRO A 232 17.55 14.29 18.01
N GLY A 233 17.29 15.56 17.68
CA GLY A 233 18.31 16.61 17.53
C GLY A 233 18.42 17.56 18.72
N ALA A 234 17.69 17.35 19.81
CA ALA A 234 17.80 18.17 21.01
C ALA A 234 19.12 17.89 21.73
N ASP A 235 19.82 18.96 22.13
CA ASP A 235 20.98 18.84 23.01
C ASP A 235 20.50 18.64 24.45
N LEU A 236 20.66 17.42 24.96
CA LEU A 236 20.36 17.04 26.34
C LEU A 236 21.62 17.02 27.23
N MET A 237 22.73 17.60 26.79
CA MET A 237 23.91 17.76 27.63
C MET A 237 23.58 18.68 28.81
N ALA A 238 23.72 18.16 30.03
CA ALA A 238 23.55 18.92 31.26
C ALA A 238 24.83 18.89 32.09
N LYS A 239 25.23 20.03 32.65
CA LYS A 239 26.50 20.18 33.37
C LYS A 239 26.36 21.12 34.56
N SER A 240 26.92 20.71 35.70
CA SER A 240 27.09 21.56 36.88
C SER A 240 28.57 21.60 37.24
N ALA A 241 29.13 22.80 37.36
CA ALA A 241 30.54 23.02 37.70
C ALA A 241 30.69 24.09 38.79
N GLN A 242 31.22 23.69 39.93
CA GLN A 242 31.57 24.56 41.06
C GLN A 242 32.80 23.97 41.78
N PRO A 243 34.01 24.08 41.21
CA PRO A 243 35.22 23.58 41.82
C PRO A 243 35.58 24.37 43.09
N PHE A 244 36.15 23.68 44.09
CA PHE A 244 36.69 24.34 45.28
C PHE A 244 38.00 25.08 44.97
N ALA A 245 38.37 26.05 45.81
CA ALA A 245 39.56 26.89 45.65
C ALA A 245 40.85 26.18 46.12
N HIS A 246 41.14 24.99 45.58
CA HIS A 246 42.40 24.28 45.78
C HIS A 246 42.94 23.70 44.45
N LYS A 247 44.20 23.27 44.43
CA LYS A 247 44.79 22.61 43.24
C LYS A 247 44.07 21.28 42.94
N GLU A 248 44.00 20.89 41.68
CA GLU A 248 43.33 19.65 41.23
C GLU A 248 41.82 19.56 41.58
N ALA A 249 41.12 20.69 41.75
CA ALA A 249 39.69 20.72 42.05
C ALA A 249 38.78 20.65 40.81
N SER A 250 39.33 20.78 39.60
CA SER A 250 38.55 20.96 38.36
C SER A 250 38.16 19.66 37.64
N GLY A 251 38.46 18.49 38.23
CA GLY A 251 38.11 17.19 37.63
C GLY A 251 36.60 17.06 37.36
N GLU A 252 36.26 16.43 36.24
CA GLU A 252 34.88 16.20 35.80
C GLU A 252 34.54 14.71 35.80
N ASN A 253 33.36 14.38 36.33
CA ASN A 253 32.74 13.06 36.14
C ASN A 253 31.68 13.15 35.03
N TYR A 254 31.82 12.32 33.99
CA TYR A 254 30.87 12.21 32.89
C TYR A 254 30.11 10.88 32.90
N ARG A 255 28.82 10.90 32.55
CA ARG A 255 27.99 9.68 32.43
C ARG A 255 26.96 9.78 31.29
N GLN A 256 26.71 8.65 30.64
CA GLN A 256 25.56 8.44 29.77
C GLN A 256 25.00 7.02 30.04
N PRO A 257 23.67 6.83 30.15
CA PRO A 257 22.60 7.83 30.13
C PRO A 257 22.44 8.61 31.45
N GLY A 258 21.84 9.79 31.36
CA GLY A 258 21.61 10.74 32.45
C GLY A 258 20.23 10.62 33.14
N ALA A 259 19.36 9.73 32.67
CA ALA A 259 17.99 9.52 33.14
C ALA A 259 17.12 10.79 33.16
N HIS A 260 17.16 11.56 32.06
CA HIS A 260 16.33 12.75 31.87
C HIS A 260 16.02 13.00 30.38
N LEU A 261 14.82 13.50 30.09
CA LEU A 261 14.40 13.92 28.74
C LEU A 261 14.09 15.43 28.67
N ASP A 262 14.29 16.13 29.78
CA ASP A 262 14.13 17.58 29.93
C ASP A 262 15.43 18.19 30.43
N VAL A 263 15.89 19.26 29.77
CA VAL A 263 17.17 19.92 30.08
C VAL A 263 17.17 20.49 31.50
N GLY A 264 16.07 21.12 31.92
CA GLY A 264 15.96 21.68 33.27
C GLY A 264 16.02 20.61 34.36
N ARG A 265 15.50 19.41 34.10
CA ARG A 265 15.69 18.23 34.96
C ARG A 265 17.13 17.73 34.91
N GLY A 266 17.75 17.69 33.74
CA GLY A 266 19.16 17.34 33.55
C GLY A 266 20.09 18.21 34.41
N ASP A 267 19.90 19.53 34.39
CA ASP A 267 20.70 20.48 35.17
C ASP A 267 20.54 20.27 36.68
N LYS A 268 19.31 20.02 37.14
CA LYS A 268 19.04 19.70 38.54
C LYS A 268 19.75 18.43 38.99
N ILE A 269 19.69 17.36 38.18
CA ILE A 269 20.41 16.12 38.49
C ILE A 269 21.92 16.37 38.48
N ALA A 270 22.47 17.10 37.51
CA ALA A 270 23.90 17.41 37.48
C ALA A 270 24.35 18.17 38.74
N GLY A 271 23.54 19.11 39.22
CA GLY A 271 23.75 19.79 40.50
C GLY A 271 23.75 18.83 41.70
N ILE A 272 22.74 17.97 41.80
CA ILE A 272 22.63 16.94 42.86
C ILE A 272 23.85 16.00 42.84
N ARG A 273 24.30 15.56 41.66
CA ARG A 273 25.44 14.64 41.54
C ARG A 273 26.77 15.31 41.88
N ARG A 274 26.94 16.58 41.51
CA ARG A 274 28.09 17.36 41.97
C ARG A 274 28.09 17.51 43.49
N GLU A 275 26.95 17.89 44.08
CA GLU A 275 26.81 18.02 45.54
C GLU A 275 27.04 16.68 46.26
N GLU A 276 26.57 15.56 45.72
CA GLU A 276 26.88 14.19 46.21
C GLU A 276 28.39 13.92 46.26
N LEU A 277 29.09 14.17 45.15
CA LEU A 277 30.54 13.96 45.07
C LEU A 277 31.30 14.90 46.01
N GLN A 278 30.78 16.10 46.22
CA GLN A 278 31.40 17.13 47.05
C GLN A 278 31.03 17.01 48.54
N ALA A 279 29.95 16.33 48.93
CA ALA A 279 29.46 16.28 50.31
C ALA A 279 30.51 15.81 51.35
N VAL A 280 31.46 14.99 50.91
CA VAL A 280 32.58 14.44 51.69
C VAL A 280 33.89 15.22 51.50
N HIS A 281 33.85 16.40 50.88
CA HIS A 281 34.99 17.30 50.71
C HIS A 281 35.46 17.83 52.05
N GLN A 282 34.55 18.33 52.89
CA GLN A 282 34.82 18.78 54.26
C GLN A 282 34.11 17.85 55.24
N HIS A 283 34.88 17.15 56.05
CA HIS A 283 34.36 16.23 57.06
C HIS A 283 35.18 16.38 58.34
N SER A 284 34.52 16.34 59.48
CA SER A 284 35.21 16.35 60.78
C SER A 284 34.77 15.14 61.59
N THR A 285 35.70 14.59 62.37
CA THR A 285 35.38 13.62 63.42
C THR A 285 35.35 14.36 64.75
N ALA A 286 34.29 14.17 65.53
CA ALA A 286 34.17 14.72 66.87
C ALA A 286 33.95 13.59 67.88
N VAL A 287 34.61 13.66 69.03
CA VAL A 287 34.44 12.71 70.13
C VAL A 287 34.02 13.49 71.36
N GLY A 288 33.08 12.96 72.15
CA GLY A 288 32.70 13.61 73.40
C GLY A 288 31.61 12.87 74.16
N THR A 289 31.05 13.58 75.14
CA THR A 289 30.01 13.09 76.06
C THR A 289 28.62 13.68 75.77
N VAL A 290 28.46 14.34 74.62
CA VAL A 290 27.23 15.02 74.21
C VAL A 290 26.11 14.04 73.87
N ARG A 291 25.09 13.98 74.73
CA ARG A 291 24.05 12.95 74.71
C ARG A 291 22.94 13.23 73.73
N GLY A 292 22.70 14.49 73.37
CA GLY A 292 21.57 14.87 72.51
C GLY A 292 21.79 14.84 71.01
N LEU A 293 23.03 14.71 70.53
CA LEU A 293 23.34 14.78 69.09
C LEU A 293 23.09 13.46 68.36
N PHE A 294 22.42 13.52 67.20
CA PHE A 294 22.05 12.36 66.38
C PHE A 294 22.23 12.62 64.89
N SER A 295 22.41 11.59 64.06
CA SER A 295 22.52 11.80 62.62
C SER A 295 21.28 12.50 62.04
N GLY A 296 21.50 13.53 61.22
CA GLY A 296 20.47 14.37 60.66
C GLY A 296 20.11 15.61 61.48
N CYS A 297 20.65 15.79 62.70
CA CYS A 297 20.52 17.05 63.42
C CYS A 297 21.61 18.07 63.02
N LYS A 298 21.40 19.34 63.35
CA LYS A 298 22.43 20.38 63.28
C LYS A 298 22.81 20.92 64.66
N PHE A 299 24.01 21.47 64.79
CA PHE A 299 24.46 22.19 65.98
C PHE A 299 25.55 23.20 65.61
N THR A 300 25.78 24.20 66.45
CA THR A 300 26.89 25.15 66.34
C THR A 300 28.03 24.73 67.26
N LEU A 301 29.24 24.56 66.73
CA LEU A 301 30.44 24.32 67.54
C LEU A 301 30.93 25.65 68.12
N GLU A 302 31.25 25.67 69.41
CA GLU A 302 31.82 26.84 70.08
C GLU A 302 33.09 26.47 70.86
N SER A 303 33.97 27.46 71.07
CA SER A 303 35.19 27.35 71.88
C SER A 303 36.29 26.40 71.34
N PHE A 304 36.25 26.02 70.06
CA PHE A 304 37.38 25.34 69.42
C PHE A 304 38.50 26.36 69.14
N PRO A 305 39.79 26.05 69.44
CA PRO A 305 40.91 27.00 69.27
C PRO A 305 41.08 27.57 67.86
N ARG A 306 40.62 26.86 66.82
CA ARG A 306 40.67 27.30 65.43
C ARG A 306 39.33 27.94 65.05
N ASP A 307 39.32 29.27 64.96
CA ASP A 307 38.09 30.06 64.85
C ASP A 307 37.19 29.70 63.67
N ASP A 308 37.77 29.37 62.51
CA ASP A 308 37.03 28.97 61.30
C ASP A 308 36.21 27.67 61.47
N GLN A 309 36.49 26.88 62.52
CA GLN A 309 35.73 25.69 62.85
C GLN A 309 34.51 25.99 63.72
N ASN A 310 34.41 27.15 64.38
CA ASN A 310 33.26 27.50 65.23
C ASN A 310 32.08 27.95 64.37
N GLN A 311 31.36 26.99 63.79
CA GLN A 311 30.26 27.21 62.85
C GLN A 311 29.19 26.12 62.97
N ASP A 312 28.18 26.18 62.11
CA ASP A 312 27.09 25.20 62.06
C ASP A 312 27.51 23.92 61.33
N TYR A 313 27.26 22.78 61.98
CA TYR A 313 27.52 21.44 61.45
C TYR A 313 26.24 20.61 61.38
N LEU A 314 26.18 19.78 60.34
CA LEU A 314 25.29 18.64 60.23
C LEU A 314 26.00 17.41 60.82
N VAL A 315 25.31 16.66 61.67
CA VAL A 315 25.77 15.33 62.09
C VAL A 315 25.41 14.32 61.00
N VAL A 316 26.41 13.80 60.30
CA VAL A 316 26.25 12.81 59.22
C VAL A 316 26.15 11.40 59.79
N SER A 317 26.93 11.09 60.82
CA SER A 317 26.90 9.79 61.52
C SER A 317 27.18 9.98 63.01
N ALA A 318 26.66 9.06 63.82
CA ALA A 318 26.92 9.03 65.25
C ALA A 318 27.01 7.58 65.74
N GLU A 319 28.13 7.25 66.39
CA GLU A 319 28.37 5.98 67.07
C GLU A 319 28.30 6.20 68.59
N TYR A 320 27.36 5.53 69.23
CA TYR A 320 27.08 5.66 70.66
C TYR A 320 27.62 4.46 71.43
N ARG A 321 28.12 4.74 72.63
CA ARG A 321 28.41 3.76 73.66
C ARG A 321 27.85 4.26 74.98
N LEU A 322 26.78 3.62 75.44
CA LEU A 322 26.13 3.88 76.72
C LEU A 322 26.23 2.62 77.57
N PHE A 323 26.65 2.76 78.83
CA PHE A 323 26.78 1.66 79.78
C PHE A 323 26.10 2.02 81.09
N ASP A 324 25.37 1.05 81.66
CA ASP A 324 24.88 1.15 83.02
C ASP A 324 26.05 0.92 84.01
N PRO A 325 26.33 1.87 84.92
CA PRO A 325 27.44 1.76 85.86
C PRO A 325 27.30 0.60 86.85
N GLY A 326 26.08 0.11 87.11
CA GLY A 326 25.80 -0.98 88.05
C GLY A 326 26.26 -2.37 87.58
N TYR A 327 26.60 -2.53 86.30
CA TYR A 327 27.01 -3.81 85.70
C TYR A 327 28.45 -3.82 85.15
N ARG A 328 29.30 -2.89 85.60
CA ARG A 328 30.73 -2.84 85.25
C ARG A 328 31.61 -3.67 86.19
N THR A 329 32.69 -4.25 85.64
CA THR A 329 33.76 -4.88 86.45
C THR A 329 34.59 -3.82 87.19
N GLN A 330 35.08 -4.12 88.40
CA GLN A 330 35.77 -3.15 89.28
C GLN A 330 36.99 -2.44 88.66
N SER A 331 37.62 -2.96 87.60
CA SER A 331 38.74 -2.29 86.91
C SER A 331 38.32 -1.17 85.94
N GLU A 332 37.04 -1.04 85.60
CA GLU A 332 36.51 -0.07 84.62
C GLU A 332 35.67 1.06 85.27
N ALA A 333 35.63 1.11 86.60
CA ALA A 333 34.81 2.03 87.39
C ALA A 333 35.13 3.54 87.17
N HIS A 334 36.23 3.85 86.48
CA HIS A 334 36.66 5.22 86.16
C HIS A 334 36.42 5.64 84.70
N SER A 335 35.78 4.81 83.87
CA SER A 335 35.48 5.13 82.47
C SER A 335 34.18 5.93 82.30
N GLU A 336 34.07 6.78 81.27
CA GLU A 336 32.84 7.53 80.99
C GLU A 336 31.66 6.59 80.67
N ASN A 337 30.48 6.85 81.24
CA ASN A 337 29.27 6.02 81.04
C ASN A 337 28.64 6.21 79.67
N TYR A 338 28.87 7.36 79.04
CA TYR A 338 28.39 7.69 77.71
C TYR A 338 29.53 8.28 76.89
N LYS A 339 29.73 7.75 75.69
CA LYS A 339 30.64 8.26 74.68
C LYS A 339 29.95 8.29 73.34
N VAL A 340 30.16 9.36 72.58
CA VAL A 340 29.74 9.45 71.19
C VAL A 340 30.91 9.81 70.28
N VAL A 341 30.97 9.16 69.12
CA VAL A 341 31.85 9.52 68.01
C VAL A 341 30.97 9.98 66.86
N LEU A 342 31.15 11.23 66.44
CA LEU A 342 30.35 11.88 65.42
C LEU A 342 31.17 12.08 64.16
N GLY A 343 30.59 11.73 63.01
CA GLY A 343 31.04 12.25 61.72
C GLY A 343 30.17 13.46 61.37
N VAL A 344 30.77 14.62 61.19
CA VAL A 344 30.04 15.88 60.97
C VAL A 344 30.55 16.61 59.72
N ALA A 345 29.68 17.39 59.09
CA ALA A 345 30.01 18.19 57.91
C ALA A 345 29.47 19.62 58.07
N PRO A 346 30.17 20.67 57.58
CA PRO A 346 29.66 22.03 57.65
C PRO A 346 28.34 22.20 56.88
N THR A 347 27.36 22.89 57.46
CA THR A 347 26.05 23.10 56.80
C THR A 347 26.11 24.03 55.58
N LYS A 348 27.21 24.77 55.42
CA LYS A 348 27.49 25.62 54.25
C LYS A 348 27.63 24.80 52.96
N LEU A 349 28.02 23.53 53.07
CA LEU A 349 28.11 22.61 51.94
C LEU A 349 26.82 21.76 51.90
N PRO A 350 26.06 21.79 50.79
CA PRO A 350 24.89 20.92 50.65
C PRO A 350 25.29 19.45 50.76
N TYR A 351 24.57 18.69 51.59
CA TYR A 351 24.70 17.25 51.67
C TYR A 351 23.71 16.55 50.74
N ARG A 352 24.21 15.57 49.98
CA ARG A 352 23.41 14.60 49.23
C ARG A 352 23.86 13.20 49.60
N PRO A 353 22.94 12.22 49.64
CA PRO A 353 23.30 10.85 49.96
C PRO A 353 24.17 10.25 48.84
N PRO A 354 25.19 9.46 49.19
CA PRO A 354 25.96 8.72 48.19
C PRO A 354 25.11 7.61 47.57
N ARG A 355 25.23 7.42 46.25
CA ARG A 355 24.56 6.33 45.51
C ARG A 355 25.28 4.99 45.71
N ILE A 356 25.03 4.34 46.84
CA ILE A 356 25.61 3.04 47.16
C ILE A 356 24.67 1.87 46.86
N THR A 357 23.36 2.14 46.77
CA THR A 357 22.38 1.09 46.59
C THR A 357 22.44 0.61 45.13
N PRO A 358 22.73 -0.68 44.87
CA PRO A 358 22.85 -1.17 43.50
C PRO A 358 21.56 -0.93 42.72
N ARG A 359 21.69 -0.46 41.47
CA ARG A 359 20.54 -0.43 40.54
C ARG A 359 20.34 -1.83 39.95
N PRO A 360 19.09 -2.28 39.79
CA PRO A 360 18.82 -3.53 39.07
C PRO A 360 19.29 -3.42 37.62
N ILE A 361 19.82 -4.52 37.08
CA ILE A 361 20.29 -4.62 35.70
C ILE A 361 19.64 -5.83 35.04
N MET A 362 18.96 -5.60 33.94
CA MET A 362 18.45 -6.63 33.03
C MET A 362 19.63 -7.26 32.30
N ARG A 363 19.99 -8.48 32.69
CA ARG A 363 21.17 -9.18 32.14
C ARG A 363 21.02 -9.63 30.69
N GLY A 364 19.81 -9.60 30.16
CA GLY A 364 19.51 -10.01 28.79
C GLY A 364 18.04 -9.80 28.46
N PRO A 365 17.66 -10.07 27.21
CA PRO A 365 16.30 -9.87 26.73
C PRO A 365 15.33 -10.87 27.37
N GLN A 366 14.07 -10.47 27.44
CA GLN A 366 12.96 -11.27 27.94
C GLN A 366 11.84 -11.32 26.91
N THR A 367 10.95 -12.29 27.03
CA THR A 367 9.70 -12.30 26.26
C THR A 367 8.58 -11.60 27.02
N ALA A 368 7.68 -10.95 26.30
CA ALA A 368 6.48 -10.33 26.84
C ALA A 368 5.29 -10.49 25.88
N THR A 369 4.07 -10.39 26.39
CA THR A 369 2.85 -10.44 25.56
C THR A 369 2.39 -9.03 25.24
N VAL A 370 2.10 -8.74 23.97
CA VAL A 370 1.54 -7.45 23.55
C VAL A 370 0.11 -7.31 24.07
N VAL A 371 -0.23 -6.13 24.61
CA VAL A 371 -1.52 -5.85 25.26
C VAL A 371 -2.10 -4.50 24.83
N GLY A 372 -3.40 -4.33 25.04
CA GLY A 372 -4.12 -3.10 24.71
C GLY A 372 -5.56 -3.12 25.21
N PRO A 373 -6.39 -2.15 24.81
CA PRO A 373 -7.78 -2.07 25.21
C PRO A 373 -8.60 -3.30 24.77
N SER A 374 -9.58 -3.69 25.56
CA SER A 374 -10.51 -4.77 25.21
C SER A 374 -11.26 -4.47 23.90
N GLY A 375 -11.36 -5.46 23.01
CA GLY A 375 -12.03 -5.33 21.71
C GLY A 375 -11.15 -4.76 20.57
N GLU A 376 -9.90 -4.43 20.86
CA GLU A 376 -8.89 -4.06 19.87
C GLU A 376 -8.03 -5.28 19.48
N GLU A 377 -7.58 -5.34 18.22
CA GLU A 377 -6.53 -6.29 17.79
C GLU A 377 -5.15 -5.63 17.74
N ILE A 378 -5.10 -4.31 17.55
CA ILE A 378 -3.88 -3.53 17.38
C ILE A 378 -4.01 -2.27 18.25
N PHE A 379 -3.03 -2.05 19.13
CA PHE A 379 -2.95 -0.83 19.93
C PHE A 379 -1.56 -0.23 19.81
N THR A 380 -1.47 0.90 19.11
CA THR A 380 -0.20 1.54 18.74
C THR A 380 -0.33 3.06 18.75
N ASP A 381 0.80 3.76 18.84
CA ASP A 381 0.86 5.21 18.73
C ASP A 381 1.52 5.69 17.42
N LYS A 382 1.72 7.02 17.30
CA LYS A 382 2.33 7.69 16.12
C LYS A 382 3.76 7.24 15.80
N TYR A 383 4.44 6.54 16.71
CA TYR A 383 5.81 6.03 16.52
C TYR A 383 5.85 4.50 16.35
N ALA A 384 4.70 3.88 16.09
CA ALA A 384 4.56 2.42 15.99
C ALA A 384 5.00 1.66 17.26
N ARG A 385 4.86 2.29 18.45
CA ARG A 385 5.11 1.65 19.74
C ARG A 385 3.90 0.83 20.17
N VAL A 386 4.13 -0.24 20.93
CA VAL A 386 3.06 -1.07 21.52
C VAL A 386 3.24 -1.15 23.03
N LYS A 387 2.22 -1.63 23.74
CA LYS A 387 2.31 -1.94 25.17
C LYS A 387 2.44 -3.45 25.37
N VAL A 388 3.11 -3.85 26.45
CA VAL A 388 3.37 -5.26 26.76
C VAL A 388 3.06 -5.57 28.23
N GLN A 389 2.74 -6.83 28.50
CA GLN A 389 2.73 -7.41 29.83
C GLN A 389 3.92 -8.35 29.95
N PHE A 390 4.82 -8.07 30.90
CA PHE A 390 5.90 -8.98 31.23
C PHE A 390 5.39 -10.17 32.06
N HIS A 391 6.05 -11.31 31.93
CA HIS A 391 5.65 -12.55 32.62
C HIS A 391 5.80 -12.48 34.15
N TRP A 392 6.71 -11.66 34.65
CA TRP A 392 6.92 -11.42 36.08
C TRP A 392 5.99 -10.34 36.65
N ASP A 393 5.32 -9.55 35.81
CA ASP A 393 4.37 -8.56 36.30
C ASP A 393 3.06 -9.24 36.70
N ARG A 394 2.92 -9.43 38.02
CA ARG A 394 1.75 -10.05 38.67
C ARG A 394 0.61 -9.07 38.99
N LEU A 395 0.85 -7.76 38.87
CA LEU A 395 -0.14 -6.72 39.20
C LEU A 395 -0.84 -6.16 37.96
N GLY A 396 -0.22 -6.26 36.79
CA GLY A 396 -0.83 -5.89 35.53
C GLY A 396 -2.06 -6.74 35.19
N LYS A 397 -2.99 -6.14 34.46
CA LYS A 397 -4.30 -6.73 34.12
C LYS A 397 -4.36 -7.22 32.67
N LYS A 398 -3.22 -7.26 31.98
CA LYS A 398 -3.11 -7.54 30.53
C LYS A 398 -3.95 -6.57 29.68
N ASP A 399 -3.94 -5.30 30.06
CA ASP A 399 -4.67 -4.21 29.39
C ASP A 399 -3.73 -3.07 28.98
N GLN A 400 -4.29 -1.95 28.49
CA GLN A 400 -3.53 -0.76 28.07
C GLN A 400 -2.75 -0.06 29.20
N ASN A 401 -2.89 -0.48 30.46
CA ASN A 401 -2.21 0.08 31.62
C ASN A 401 -1.07 -0.81 32.13
N SER A 402 -0.75 -1.90 31.43
CA SER A 402 0.26 -2.87 31.87
C SER A 402 1.70 -2.34 31.80
N SER A 403 2.01 -1.54 30.78
CA SER A 403 3.33 -0.91 30.60
C SER A 403 3.24 0.50 30.01
N CYS A 404 4.40 1.17 29.93
CA CYS A 404 4.60 2.30 29.02
C CYS A 404 4.54 1.85 27.55
N PHE A 405 4.57 2.81 26.64
CA PHE A 405 4.74 2.51 25.22
C PHE A 405 6.18 2.11 24.90
N VAL A 406 6.36 0.90 24.38
CA VAL A 406 7.65 0.29 24.05
C VAL A 406 7.90 0.38 22.56
N ARG A 407 9.06 0.92 22.16
CA ARG A 407 9.48 1.01 20.75
C ARG A 407 9.71 -0.37 20.16
N VAL A 408 9.34 -0.54 18.90
CA VAL A 408 9.46 -1.81 18.17
C VAL A 408 10.53 -1.66 17.10
N SER A 409 11.60 -2.45 17.20
CA SER A 409 12.58 -2.62 16.15
C SER A 409 11.90 -3.05 14.85
N GLN A 410 12.32 -2.45 13.74
CA GLN A 410 11.82 -2.77 12.40
C GLN A 410 12.98 -3.30 11.55
N THR A 411 12.66 -4.12 10.55
CA THR A 411 13.67 -4.67 9.63
C THR A 411 14.45 -3.58 8.88
N TRP A 412 13.79 -2.47 8.55
CA TRP A 412 14.41 -1.30 7.93
C TRP A 412 13.60 -0.04 8.27
N ALA A 413 14.24 1.00 8.79
CA ALA A 413 13.55 2.22 9.21
C ALA A 413 14.31 3.47 8.74
N GLY A 414 13.67 4.30 7.91
CA GLY A 414 14.16 5.58 7.43
C GLY A 414 13.14 6.70 7.60
N SER A 415 13.49 7.91 7.20
CA SER A 415 12.62 9.10 7.34
C SER A 415 11.40 9.01 6.42
N ASN A 416 10.27 8.52 6.95
CA ASN A 416 9.01 8.25 6.24
C ASN A 416 9.06 7.12 5.18
N TRP A 417 10.00 6.18 5.32
CA TRP A 417 10.09 4.99 4.46
C TRP A 417 10.70 3.82 5.22
N GLY A 418 10.42 2.58 4.82
CA GLY A 418 10.93 1.37 5.47
C GLY A 418 9.87 0.28 5.64
N PHE A 419 10.18 -0.74 6.44
CA PHE A 419 9.25 -1.80 6.83
C PHE A 419 8.50 -1.42 8.10
N ILE A 420 7.20 -1.73 8.14
CA ILE A 420 6.37 -1.61 9.33
C ILE A 420 5.53 -2.87 9.47
N GLN A 421 5.78 -3.62 10.54
CA GLN A 421 4.86 -4.68 10.99
C GLN A 421 4.58 -4.47 12.48
N ILE A 422 3.41 -3.97 12.83
CA ILE A 422 3.09 -3.65 14.22
C ILE A 422 2.68 -4.94 14.94
N PRO A 423 3.34 -5.32 16.06
CA PRO A 423 2.90 -6.45 16.88
C PRO A 423 1.45 -6.28 17.33
N ARG A 424 0.64 -7.33 17.21
CA ARG A 424 -0.77 -7.33 17.59
C ARG A 424 -0.98 -7.81 19.01
N ILE A 425 -2.08 -7.40 19.63
CA ILE A 425 -2.46 -7.82 20.98
C ILE A 425 -2.52 -9.35 21.03
N GLY A 426 -1.92 -9.93 22.07
CA GLY A 426 -1.80 -11.38 22.26
C GLY A 426 -0.54 -12.00 21.65
N GLN A 427 0.19 -11.30 20.77
CA GLN A 427 1.45 -11.81 20.22
C GLN A 427 2.60 -11.73 21.23
N GLU A 428 3.56 -12.65 21.09
CA GLU A 428 4.76 -12.68 21.92
C GLU A 428 5.92 -11.96 21.23
N VAL A 429 6.56 -11.08 21.97
CA VAL A 429 7.68 -10.25 21.52
C VAL A 429 8.89 -10.42 22.42
N ILE A 430 10.08 -10.24 21.86
CA ILE A 430 11.33 -10.17 22.61
C ILE A 430 11.59 -8.70 22.96
N VAL A 431 11.78 -8.41 24.24
CA VAL A 431 12.05 -7.10 24.82
C VAL A 431 13.45 -7.10 25.39
N ASP A 432 14.29 -6.21 24.89
CA ASP A 432 15.59 -5.87 25.45
C ASP A 432 15.49 -4.55 26.23
N PHE A 433 16.56 -4.16 26.92
CA PHE A 433 16.58 -3.02 27.83
C PHE A 433 17.83 -2.17 27.58
N ILE A 434 17.65 -0.89 27.27
CA ILE A 434 18.76 0.00 26.93
C ILE A 434 19.68 0.15 28.15
N GLU A 435 20.98 -0.15 27.99
CA GLU A 435 21.97 -0.22 29.08
C GLU A 435 21.60 -1.19 30.21
N GLY A 436 20.71 -2.16 29.92
CA GLY A 436 20.15 -3.06 30.92
C GLY A 436 19.24 -2.37 31.95
N ASP A 437 18.83 -1.11 31.75
CA ASP A 437 17.95 -0.42 32.70
C ASP A 437 16.50 -0.94 32.56
N PRO A 438 15.89 -1.53 33.60
CA PRO A 438 14.51 -2.03 33.55
C PRO A 438 13.49 -0.95 33.16
N ASP A 439 13.81 0.33 33.37
CA ASP A 439 12.95 1.46 33.02
C ASP A 439 12.94 1.78 31.52
N LEU A 440 13.84 1.19 30.72
CA LEU A 440 14.04 1.51 29.29
C LEU A 440 13.86 0.29 28.36
N PRO A 441 12.66 -0.32 28.31
CA PRO A 441 12.38 -1.45 27.43
C PRO A 441 12.36 -1.05 25.94
N ILE A 442 12.79 -1.97 25.08
CA ILE A 442 12.70 -1.88 23.61
C ILE A 442 12.44 -3.27 23.01
N ILE A 443 11.47 -3.39 22.12
CA ILE A 443 11.16 -4.66 21.45
C ILE A 443 12.16 -4.88 20.31
N THR A 444 12.86 -6.01 20.32
CA THR A 444 13.91 -6.36 19.35
C THR A 444 13.55 -7.54 18.46
N GLY A 445 12.49 -8.28 18.77
CA GLY A 445 12.09 -9.45 18.00
C GLY A 445 10.66 -9.94 18.26
N ARG A 446 10.27 -10.97 17.52
CA ARG A 446 8.98 -11.66 17.61
C ARG A 446 9.22 -13.15 17.56
N VAL A 447 8.42 -13.93 18.30
CA VAL A 447 8.54 -15.38 18.33
C VAL A 447 7.16 -16.03 18.22
N TYR A 448 7.11 -17.19 17.57
CA TYR A 448 5.95 -18.06 17.57
C TYR A 448 5.93 -18.91 18.85
N ASN A 449 4.74 -19.33 19.27
CA ASN A 449 4.53 -20.22 20.42
C ASN A 449 3.32 -21.14 20.17
N ALA A 450 2.97 -22.00 21.13
CA ALA A 450 1.89 -22.98 20.94
C ALA A 450 0.51 -22.35 20.65
N SER A 451 0.27 -21.10 21.07
CA SER A 451 -0.96 -20.34 20.77
C SER A 451 -0.87 -19.50 19.49
N GLN A 452 0.35 -19.16 19.07
CA GLN A 452 0.68 -18.36 17.91
C GLN A 452 1.63 -19.18 17.04
N MET A 453 1.08 -20.19 16.36
CA MET A 453 1.88 -21.11 15.55
C MET A 453 2.39 -20.43 14.27
N PRO A 454 3.50 -20.92 13.68
CA PRO A 454 3.97 -20.49 12.37
C PRO A 454 2.88 -20.63 11.28
N PRO A 455 2.88 -19.78 10.23
CA PRO A 455 1.82 -19.74 9.22
C PRO A 455 1.77 -20.97 8.30
N TYR A 456 2.87 -21.71 8.22
CA TYR A 456 3.00 -22.90 7.37
C TYR A 456 3.12 -24.14 8.25
N GLY A 457 2.52 -25.26 7.81
CA GLY A 457 2.46 -26.50 8.59
C GLY A 457 3.85 -27.13 8.77
N LEU A 458 4.53 -26.82 9.87
CA LEU A 458 5.86 -27.35 10.19
C LEU A 458 5.77 -28.67 10.98
N PRO A 459 6.73 -29.59 10.78
CA PRO A 459 7.91 -29.50 9.91
C PRO A 459 7.65 -29.85 8.43
N GLY A 460 6.42 -30.22 8.06
CA GLY A 460 6.09 -30.72 6.71
C GLY A 460 6.41 -29.74 5.57
N ASN A 461 6.25 -28.43 5.83
CA ASN A 461 6.50 -27.36 4.87
C ASN A 461 7.77 -26.56 5.19
N ALA A 462 8.86 -27.23 5.58
CA ALA A 462 10.11 -26.57 5.97
C ALA A 462 10.78 -25.74 4.86
N THR A 463 10.45 -26.00 3.58
CA THR A 463 10.92 -25.27 2.40
C THR A 463 10.09 -24.03 2.07
N GLN A 464 9.01 -23.76 2.82
CA GLN A 464 8.16 -22.57 2.62
C GLN A 464 8.66 -21.39 3.46
N SER A 465 8.80 -20.23 2.83
CA SER A 465 9.17 -18.98 3.48
C SER A 465 8.33 -17.81 2.98
N GLY A 466 8.25 -16.70 3.72
CA GLY A 466 7.57 -15.50 3.24
C GLY A 466 6.81 -14.72 4.31
N TRP A 467 5.86 -13.89 3.85
CA TRP A 467 5.05 -13.02 4.69
C TRP A 467 3.57 -13.31 4.48
N LYS A 468 2.88 -13.64 5.57
CA LYS A 468 1.43 -13.82 5.60
C LYS A 468 0.82 -12.86 6.61
N SER A 469 -0.10 -12.03 6.14
CA SER A 469 -0.86 -11.09 6.97
C SER A 469 -2.16 -11.72 7.48
N ASN A 470 -2.95 -10.97 8.24
CA ASN A 470 -4.31 -11.34 8.59
C ASN A 470 -5.18 -10.08 8.56
N SER A 471 -6.37 -10.13 7.95
CA SER A 471 -7.31 -9.01 7.96
C SER A 471 -7.62 -8.58 9.40
N SER A 472 -7.75 -7.27 9.63
CA SER A 472 -8.04 -6.68 10.94
C SER A 472 -9.12 -5.60 10.77
N LYS A 473 -10.14 -5.52 11.63
CA LYS A 473 -10.45 -6.40 12.77
C LYS A 473 -11.38 -7.55 12.39
N GLY A 474 -11.40 -8.62 13.18
CA GLY A 474 -12.32 -9.77 13.06
C GLY A 474 -11.86 -10.79 12.01
N GLY A 475 -10.55 -11.02 11.89
CA GLY A 475 -9.91 -11.62 10.72
C GLY A 475 -10.57 -12.88 10.13
N GLY A 476 -10.66 -12.92 8.80
CA GLY A 476 -11.23 -14.01 7.98
C GLY A 476 -10.64 -14.06 6.57
N GLY A 477 -9.44 -13.50 6.38
CA GLY A 477 -8.75 -13.36 5.10
C GLY A 477 -7.30 -12.89 5.27
N TYR A 478 -6.48 -12.95 4.22
CA TYR A 478 -5.06 -12.59 4.28
C TYR A 478 -4.48 -12.15 2.94
N ASN A 479 -3.47 -11.28 3.00
CA ASN A 479 -2.52 -11.06 1.91
C ASN A 479 -1.24 -11.87 2.19
N GLU A 480 -0.61 -12.40 1.14
CA GLU A 480 0.56 -13.26 1.25
C GLU A 480 1.55 -13.05 0.09
N LEU A 481 2.84 -13.12 0.42
CA LEU A 481 3.92 -13.40 -0.51
C LEU A 481 4.71 -14.58 0.06
N MET A 482 4.64 -15.73 -0.60
CA MET A 482 5.24 -16.99 -0.16
C MET A 482 6.16 -17.54 -1.26
N PHE A 483 7.31 -18.07 -0.85
CA PHE A 483 8.29 -18.77 -1.66
C PHE A 483 8.35 -20.23 -1.22
N GLU A 484 8.17 -21.15 -2.16
CA GLU A 484 8.35 -22.59 -2.00
C GLU A 484 9.63 -23.00 -2.71
N ASP A 485 10.60 -23.50 -1.94
CA ASP A 485 11.92 -23.91 -2.42
C ASP A 485 12.04 -25.44 -2.57
N LYS A 486 10.93 -26.18 -2.56
CA LYS A 486 10.93 -27.62 -2.83
C LYS A 486 11.30 -27.91 -4.30
N ALA A 487 12.46 -28.53 -4.50
CA ALA A 487 13.00 -28.86 -5.82
C ALA A 487 12.00 -29.61 -6.72
N GLY A 488 11.79 -29.11 -7.93
CA GLY A 488 10.83 -29.65 -8.91
C GLY A 488 9.37 -29.29 -8.64
N SER A 489 9.11 -28.43 -7.66
CA SER A 489 7.78 -27.92 -7.29
C SER A 489 7.87 -26.49 -6.76
N GLU A 490 8.88 -25.74 -7.19
CA GLU A 490 9.13 -24.37 -6.78
C GLU A 490 7.95 -23.46 -7.15
N LEU A 491 7.59 -22.55 -6.24
CA LEU A 491 6.44 -21.65 -6.42
C LEU A 491 6.70 -20.32 -5.75
N VAL A 492 6.34 -19.23 -6.44
CA VAL A 492 6.12 -17.93 -5.81
C VAL A 492 4.62 -17.68 -5.79
N ASN A 493 4.01 -17.70 -4.60
CA ASN A 493 2.60 -17.37 -4.42
C ASN A 493 2.45 -15.90 -4.01
N PHE A 494 1.64 -15.16 -4.75
CA PHE A 494 1.25 -13.79 -4.40
C PHE A 494 -0.27 -13.70 -4.32
N GLN A 495 -0.79 -13.48 -3.12
CA GLN A 495 -2.23 -13.37 -2.85
C GLN A 495 -2.57 -11.98 -2.33
N ALA A 496 -3.54 -11.33 -2.98
CA ALA A 496 -4.22 -10.15 -2.47
C ALA A 496 -5.65 -10.54 -2.02
N GLN A 497 -6.02 -10.21 -0.77
CA GLN A 497 -7.36 -10.52 -0.24
C GLN A 497 -8.48 -9.74 -0.93
N LYS A 498 -8.16 -8.56 -1.48
CA LYS A 498 -9.11 -7.65 -2.11
C LYS A 498 -8.50 -7.00 -3.36
N ASP A 499 -8.03 -5.76 -3.24
CA ASP A 499 -7.54 -4.99 -4.38
C ASP A 499 -6.02 -5.18 -4.53
N HIS A 500 -5.54 -5.41 -5.75
CA HIS A 500 -4.12 -5.38 -6.10
C HIS A 500 -3.85 -4.23 -7.08
N HIS A 501 -3.11 -3.22 -6.63
CA HIS A 501 -2.69 -2.09 -7.46
C HIS A 501 -1.20 -2.18 -7.77
N LEU A 502 -0.86 -2.27 -9.06
CA LEU A 502 0.51 -2.36 -9.54
C LEU A 502 0.83 -1.15 -10.43
N LEU A 503 1.78 -0.32 -9.98
CA LEU A 503 2.28 0.85 -10.73
C LEU A 503 3.76 0.65 -11.09
N ILE A 504 4.05 0.57 -12.38
CA ILE A 504 5.43 0.58 -12.91
C ILE A 504 5.64 1.94 -13.59
N LYS A 505 6.65 2.70 -13.15
CA LYS A 505 6.91 4.06 -13.66
C LYS A 505 7.76 4.11 -14.93
N HIS A 506 8.36 2.99 -15.33
CA HIS A 506 9.17 2.88 -16.53
C HIS A 506 8.82 1.56 -17.23
N ASP A 507 9.75 0.62 -17.31
CA ASP A 507 9.54 -0.62 -18.06
C ASP A 507 9.11 -1.79 -17.17
N ARG A 508 8.15 -2.57 -17.66
CA ARG A 508 7.80 -3.89 -17.11
C ARG A 508 8.16 -4.96 -18.13
N ASN A 509 9.16 -5.78 -17.81
CA ASN A 509 9.48 -6.98 -18.57
C ASN A 509 8.86 -8.21 -17.89
N LYS A 510 8.26 -9.10 -18.69
CA LYS A 510 7.72 -10.39 -18.22
C LYS A 510 8.14 -11.48 -19.21
N THR A 511 8.79 -12.52 -18.73
CA THR A 511 9.18 -13.69 -19.52
C THR A 511 8.64 -14.94 -18.84
N VAL A 512 7.86 -15.73 -19.57
CA VAL A 512 7.32 -17.01 -19.12
C VAL A 512 7.82 -18.06 -20.13
N GLN A 513 8.58 -19.04 -19.66
CA GLN A 513 9.25 -20.01 -20.55
C GLN A 513 8.37 -21.20 -20.95
N HIS A 514 7.24 -21.37 -20.26
CA HIS A 514 6.24 -22.41 -20.54
C HIS A 514 4.88 -21.73 -20.72
N ASP A 515 3.90 -22.02 -19.87
CA ASP A 515 2.53 -21.55 -20.06
C ASP A 515 2.18 -20.33 -19.21
N GLN A 516 1.35 -19.44 -19.77
CA GLN A 516 0.65 -18.39 -19.04
C GLN A 516 -0.86 -18.56 -19.23
N SER A 517 -1.62 -18.51 -18.13
CA SER A 517 -3.09 -18.50 -18.14
C SER A 517 -3.59 -17.34 -17.30
N ASP A 518 -4.43 -16.49 -17.90
CA ASP A 518 -5.09 -15.38 -17.23
C ASP A 518 -6.61 -15.61 -17.27
N ARG A 519 -7.28 -15.47 -16.13
CA ARG A 519 -8.73 -15.58 -16.01
C ARG A 519 -9.29 -14.34 -15.31
N ILE A 520 -10.27 -13.70 -15.95
CA ILE A 520 -11.01 -12.55 -15.42
C ILE A 520 -12.49 -12.92 -15.45
N ASP A 521 -13.14 -12.99 -14.28
CA ASP A 521 -14.53 -13.45 -14.18
C ASP A 521 -15.58 -12.38 -14.53
N HIS A 522 -15.20 -11.10 -14.56
CA HIS A 522 -16.09 -9.98 -14.91
C HIS A 522 -15.51 -9.19 -16.09
N ASP A 523 -15.01 -7.98 -15.86
CA ASP A 523 -14.54 -7.09 -16.94
C ASP A 523 -13.02 -7.00 -17.00
N ALA A 524 -12.48 -6.97 -18.23
CA ALA A 524 -11.10 -6.62 -18.51
C ALA A 524 -11.05 -5.40 -19.44
N LYS A 525 -10.21 -4.41 -19.12
CA LYS A 525 -9.91 -3.26 -19.99
C LYS A 525 -8.42 -3.24 -20.29
N HIS A 526 -8.07 -3.26 -21.57
CA HIS A 526 -6.70 -3.09 -22.05
C HIS A 526 -6.62 -1.80 -22.87
N SER A 527 -5.65 -0.94 -22.56
CA SER A 527 -5.47 0.36 -23.22
C SER A 527 -3.98 0.61 -23.44
N VAL A 528 -3.59 0.90 -24.68
CA VAL A 528 -2.21 1.17 -25.09
C VAL A 528 -2.16 2.56 -25.72
N GLY A 529 -1.30 3.45 -25.21
CA GLY A 529 -1.29 4.87 -25.62
C GLY A 529 -0.58 5.16 -26.95
N HIS A 530 0.29 4.27 -27.40
CA HIS A 530 1.02 4.38 -28.66
C HIS A 530 0.77 3.13 -29.52
N ASN A 531 1.72 2.21 -29.56
CA ASN A 531 1.68 1.03 -30.42
C ASN A 531 1.46 -0.24 -29.60
N LEU A 532 0.56 -1.10 -30.08
CA LEU A 532 0.45 -2.50 -29.66
C LEU A 532 0.97 -3.35 -30.83
N ASP A 533 1.97 -4.19 -30.56
CA ASP A 533 2.49 -5.18 -31.49
C ASP A 533 2.26 -6.58 -30.88
N GLU A 534 1.69 -7.49 -31.66
CA GLU A 534 1.30 -8.83 -31.21
C GLU A 534 1.72 -9.87 -32.25
N ASP A 535 2.72 -10.69 -31.90
CA ASP A 535 3.20 -11.80 -32.72
C ASP A 535 2.74 -13.14 -32.14
N VAL A 536 2.09 -13.97 -32.96
CA VAL A 536 1.57 -15.29 -32.56
C VAL A 536 2.08 -16.33 -33.55
N GLY A 537 3.05 -17.14 -33.13
CA GLY A 537 3.76 -18.07 -34.02
C GLY A 537 2.97 -19.29 -34.53
N ASN A 538 1.76 -19.56 -34.03
CA ASN A 538 0.92 -20.66 -34.50
C ASN A 538 -0.54 -20.22 -34.67
N ASN A 539 -1.41 -20.49 -33.69
CA ASN A 539 -2.84 -20.18 -33.80
C ASN A 539 -3.26 -19.08 -32.82
N LYS A 540 -4.00 -18.08 -33.31
CA LYS A 540 -4.78 -17.15 -32.50
C LYS A 540 -6.27 -17.49 -32.65
N THR A 541 -6.96 -17.80 -31.56
CA THR A 541 -8.41 -18.07 -31.55
C THR A 541 -9.11 -17.04 -30.68
N VAL A 542 -10.11 -16.35 -31.25
CA VAL A 542 -10.94 -15.37 -30.54
C VAL A 542 -12.39 -15.85 -30.59
N LYS A 543 -13.04 -15.97 -29.43
CA LYS A 543 -14.46 -16.32 -29.31
C LYS A 543 -15.19 -15.20 -28.57
N ILE A 544 -16.16 -14.58 -29.23
CA ILE A 544 -16.98 -13.49 -28.68
C ILE A 544 -18.40 -14.00 -28.48
N GLY A 545 -19.00 -13.72 -27.30
CA GLY A 545 -20.31 -14.24 -26.93
C GLY A 545 -21.51 -13.42 -27.43
N VAL A 546 -21.34 -12.11 -27.57
CA VAL A 546 -22.42 -11.18 -27.98
C VAL A 546 -21.95 -10.35 -29.17
N ASP A 547 -21.21 -9.26 -28.94
CA ASP A 547 -20.82 -8.30 -29.99
C ASP A 547 -19.31 -8.02 -30.00
N GLN A 548 -18.76 -7.82 -31.19
CA GLN A 548 -17.43 -7.26 -31.41
C GLN A 548 -17.56 -5.98 -32.23
N THR A 549 -17.00 -4.87 -31.71
CA THR A 549 -16.93 -3.58 -32.42
C THR A 549 -15.47 -3.20 -32.63
N THR A 550 -15.11 -2.87 -33.87
CA THR A 550 -13.75 -2.41 -34.23
C THR A 550 -13.87 -1.05 -34.93
N ASN A 551 -13.14 -0.06 -34.44
CA ASN A 551 -13.09 1.30 -35.01
C ASN A 551 -11.65 1.64 -35.36
N ILE A 552 -11.40 1.98 -36.63
CA ILE A 552 -10.06 2.16 -37.20
C ILE A 552 -9.98 3.59 -37.73
N GLY A 553 -9.11 4.42 -37.13
CA GLY A 553 -9.06 5.85 -37.41
C GLY A 553 -8.39 6.24 -38.73
N SER A 554 -7.54 5.37 -39.30
CA SER A 554 -6.84 5.66 -40.55
C SER A 554 -6.94 4.49 -41.54
N ASN A 555 -6.12 3.44 -41.39
CA ASN A 555 -6.06 2.33 -42.34
C ASN A 555 -6.16 0.99 -41.62
N ASP A 556 -6.88 0.05 -42.23
CA ASP A 556 -6.84 -1.37 -41.93
C ASP A 556 -6.14 -2.10 -43.09
N THR A 557 -5.25 -3.05 -42.81
CA THR A 557 -4.56 -3.83 -43.85
C THR A 557 -4.46 -5.28 -43.41
N GLU A 558 -5.22 -6.13 -44.09
CA GLU A 558 -5.27 -7.57 -43.85
C GLU A 558 -4.53 -8.29 -44.99
N THR A 559 -3.52 -9.11 -44.67
CA THR A 559 -2.85 -9.99 -45.64
C THR A 559 -3.08 -11.45 -45.22
N VAL A 560 -3.70 -12.25 -46.08
CA VAL A 560 -3.99 -13.67 -45.80
C VAL A 560 -3.22 -14.54 -46.81
N GLY A 561 -2.36 -15.43 -46.31
CA GLY A 561 -1.43 -16.19 -47.15
C GLY A 561 -2.02 -17.36 -47.95
N THR A 562 -3.21 -17.87 -47.58
CA THR A 562 -3.84 -19.00 -48.29
C THR A 562 -5.33 -18.77 -48.50
N ASN A 563 -6.15 -18.94 -47.45
CA ASN A 563 -7.61 -18.84 -47.56
C ASN A 563 -8.17 -17.90 -46.51
N ARG A 564 -9.05 -16.98 -46.92
CA ARG A 564 -9.93 -16.21 -46.04
C ARG A 564 -11.36 -16.70 -46.25
N SER A 565 -12.06 -17.06 -45.19
CA SER A 565 -13.48 -17.46 -45.24
C SER A 565 -14.27 -16.58 -44.29
N LEU A 566 -15.35 -15.97 -44.80
CA LEU A 566 -16.30 -15.17 -44.03
C LEU A 566 -17.69 -15.79 -44.19
N THR A 567 -18.40 -16.01 -43.09
CA THR A 567 -19.78 -16.49 -43.07
C THR A 567 -20.61 -15.54 -42.21
N VAL A 568 -21.63 -14.92 -42.80
CA VAL A 568 -22.55 -14.01 -42.11
C VAL A 568 -23.94 -14.64 -42.10
N GLY A 569 -24.52 -14.85 -40.91
CA GLY A 569 -25.77 -15.61 -40.76
C GLY A 569 -27.07 -14.87 -41.12
N ALA A 570 -27.05 -13.54 -41.15
CA ALA A 570 -28.24 -12.73 -41.45
C ALA A 570 -27.96 -11.66 -42.51
N ASN A 571 -27.39 -10.52 -42.13
CA ASN A 571 -27.16 -9.40 -43.03
C ASN A 571 -25.70 -8.93 -42.94
N GLU A 572 -25.08 -8.70 -44.09
CA GLU A 572 -23.83 -7.97 -44.23
C GLU A 572 -24.11 -6.64 -44.94
N THR A 573 -23.63 -5.53 -44.38
CA THR A 573 -23.76 -4.20 -44.99
C THR A 573 -22.37 -3.58 -45.13
N ILE A 574 -21.97 -3.30 -46.36
CA ILE A 574 -20.70 -2.62 -46.66
C ILE A 574 -21.02 -1.24 -47.24
N SER A 575 -20.48 -0.18 -46.63
CA SER A 575 -20.62 1.20 -47.10
C SER A 575 -19.25 1.79 -47.38
N ILE A 576 -19.00 2.24 -48.62
CA ILE A 576 -17.74 2.84 -49.06
C ILE A 576 -17.99 4.28 -49.48
N GLY A 577 -17.29 5.24 -48.86
CA GLY A 577 -17.51 6.67 -49.11
C GLY A 577 -16.87 7.23 -50.39
N ALA A 578 -15.85 6.57 -50.94
CA ALA A 578 -15.11 7.02 -52.11
C ALA A 578 -15.02 5.93 -53.20
N ASN A 579 -13.98 5.08 -53.14
CA ASN A 579 -13.73 4.04 -54.13
C ASN A 579 -13.60 2.66 -53.48
N SER A 580 -14.21 1.65 -54.11
CA SER A 580 -13.90 0.24 -53.88
C SER A 580 -13.20 -0.31 -55.13
N THR A 581 -12.15 -1.10 -54.96
CA THR A 581 -11.40 -1.70 -56.06
C THR A 581 -11.14 -3.16 -55.74
N GLU A 582 -11.69 -4.06 -56.56
CA GLU A 582 -11.46 -5.50 -56.46
C GLU A 582 -10.63 -5.94 -57.66
N THR A 583 -9.52 -6.64 -57.40
CA THR A 583 -8.69 -7.28 -58.44
C THR A 583 -8.68 -8.78 -58.19
N ILE A 584 -9.21 -9.55 -59.14
CA ILE A 584 -9.32 -11.01 -59.03
C ILE A 584 -8.40 -11.65 -60.07
N GLY A 585 -7.42 -12.44 -59.63
CA GLY A 585 -6.39 -13.01 -60.51
C GLY A 585 -6.84 -14.18 -61.39
N ALA A 586 -7.98 -14.82 -61.07
CA ALA A 586 -8.51 -15.95 -61.83
C ALA A 586 -10.04 -15.85 -61.97
N ASN A 587 -10.80 -16.50 -61.08
CA ASN A 587 -12.26 -16.59 -61.17
C ASN A 587 -12.94 -15.77 -60.07
N HIS A 588 -13.90 -14.93 -60.46
CA HIS A 588 -14.89 -14.34 -59.56
C HIS A 588 -16.25 -15.00 -59.84
N THR A 589 -16.82 -15.71 -58.87
CA THR A 589 -18.17 -16.28 -58.96
C THR A 589 -19.07 -15.62 -57.94
N GLN A 590 -20.12 -14.94 -58.42
CA GLN A 590 -21.17 -14.37 -57.59
C GLN A 590 -22.48 -15.10 -57.89
N THR A 591 -23.16 -15.59 -56.86
CA THR A 591 -24.48 -16.23 -56.96
C THR A 591 -25.47 -15.44 -56.12
N VAL A 592 -26.57 -14.98 -56.75
CA VAL A 592 -27.64 -14.24 -56.07
C VAL A 592 -28.95 -14.96 -56.30
N SER A 593 -29.57 -15.47 -55.24
CA SER A 593 -30.70 -16.42 -55.36
C SER A 593 -32.04 -15.77 -55.75
N ILE A 594 -32.29 -14.52 -55.34
CA ILE A 594 -33.60 -13.86 -55.55
C ILE A 594 -33.45 -12.64 -56.45
N VAL A 595 -32.80 -11.57 -55.96
CA VAL A 595 -32.67 -10.31 -56.69
C VAL A 595 -31.25 -9.76 -56.56
N GLN A 596 -30.65 -9.45 -57.69
CA GLN A 596 -29.49 -8.56 -57.77
C GLN A 596 -29.95 -7.21 -58.34
N ALA A 597 -29.85 -6.14 -57.56
CA ALA A 597 -30.13 -4.78 -57.99
C ALA A 597 -28.82 -3.99 -58.11
N ILE A 598 -28.55 -3.41 -59.28
CA ILE A 598 -27.38 -2.57 -59.54
C ILE A 598 -27.87 -1.21 -60.02
N THR A 599 -27.64 -0.17 -59.22
CA THR A 599 -27.96 1.22 -59.55
C THR A 599 -26.66 1.98 -59.76
N VAL A 600 -26.52 2.66 -60.91
CA VAL A 600 -25.32 3.44 -61.24
C VAL A 600 -25.72 4.88 -61.54
N GLY A 601 -25.17 5.83 -60.79
CA GLY A 601 -25.60 7.23 -60.83
C GLY A 601 -25.06 8.05 -62.01
N ALA A 602 -23.86 7.72 -62.51
CA ALA A 602 -23.22 8.46 -63.60
C ALA A 602 -22.98 7.60 -64.84
N ALA A 603 -22.09 6.61 -64.74
CA ALA A 603 -21.74 5.73 -65.86
C ALA A 603 -21.34 4.35 -65.37
N ARG A 604 -21.83 3.32 -66.05
CA ARG A 604 -21.35 1.94 -65.95
C ARG A 604 -20.53 1.64 -67.19
N VAL A 605 -19.30 1.16 -67.02
CA VAL A 605 -18.42 0.74 -68.12
C VAL A 605 -18.04 -0.72 -67.89
N ASP A 606 -18.52 -1.60 -68.76
CA ASP A 606 -18.10 -3.00 -68.80
C ASP A 606 -17.12 -3.15 -69.97
N THR A 607 -15.90 -3.63 -69.71
CA THR A 607 -14.90 -3.95 -70.76
C THR A 607 -14.60 -5.44 -70.70
N VAL A 608 -14.88 -6.17 -71.77
CA VAL A 608 -14.68 -7.62 -71.84
C VAL A 608 -13.67 -7.93 -72.94
N GLY A 609 -12.55 -8.56 -72.56
CA GLY A 609 -11.40 -8.77 -73.46
C GLY A 609 -11.49 -9.98 -74.40
N ALA A 610 -12.37 -10.96 -74.11
CA ALA A 610 -12.51 -12.18 -74.91
C ALA A 610 -13.96 -12.42 -75.34
N SER A 611 -14.81 -12.85 -74.41
CA SER A 611 -16.23 -13.13 -74.70
C SER A 611 -17.13 -12.72 -73.54
N GLU A 612 -18.17 -11.96 -73.83
CA GLU A 612 -19.29 -11.77 -72.93
C GLU A 612 -20.43 -12.70 -73.37
N THR A 613 -20.94 -13.52 -72.45
CA THR A 613 -22.15 -14.34 -72.67
C THR A 613 -23.20 -13.96 -71.64
N ARG A 614 -24.33 -13.44 -72.11
CA ARG A 614 -25.48 -13.14 -71.26
C ARG A 614 -26.62 -14.09 -71.63
N SER A 615 -26.97 -14.99 -70.70
CA SER A 615 -28.11 -15.90 -70.85
C SER A 615 -29.24 -15.44 -69.94
N VAL A 616 -30.43 -15.21 -70.50
CA VAL A 616 -31.62 -14.77 -69.75
C VAL A 616 -32.72 -15.80 -69.97
N GLY A 617 -33.17 -16.46 -68.91
CA GLY A 617 -34.21 -17.50 -68.97
C GLY A 617 -35.66 -16.96 -69.06
N GLY A 618 -35.84 -15.65 -68.92
CA GLY A 618 -37.12 -14.93 -69.04
C GLY A 618 -37.01 -13.72 -69.98
N PRO A 619 -38.02 -12.84 -70.03
CA PRO A 619 -37.97 -11.66 -70.90
C PRO A 619 -36.85 -10.71 -70.49
N GLN A 620 -36.02 -10.31 -71.45
CA GLN A 620 -35.05 -9.23 -71.29
C GLN A 620 -35.64 -7.93 -71.86
N THR A 621 -35.91 -6.95 -71.01
CA THR A 621 -36.35 -5.61 -71.41
C THR A 621 -35.18 -4.63 -71.34
N ASN A 622 -34.84 -3.99 -72.45
CA ASN A 622 -33.87 -2.90 -72.49
C ASN A 622 -34.61 -1.59 -72.82
N THR A 623 -34.78 -0.73 -71.82
CA THR A 623 -35.34 0.62 -72.03
C THR A 623 -34.19 1.62 -72.10
N ILE A 624 -34.08 2.36 -73.22
CA ILE A 624 -33.05 3.38 -73.43
C ILE A 624 -33.74 4.74 -73.46
N GLY A 625 -33.39 5.62 -72.52
CA GLY A 625 -34.07 6.91 -72.34
C GLY A 625 -33.75 7.99 -73.37
N THR A 626 -32.58 7.90 -74.03
CA THR A 626 -32.15 8.90 -75.03
C THR A 626 -31.67 8.22 -76.33
N THR A 627 -30.43 7.76 -76.37
CA THR A 627 -29.80 7.24 -77.58
C THR A 627 -29.17 5.88 -77.28
N ARG A 628 -29.51 4.90 -78.13
CA ARG A 628 -28.78 3.63 -78.20
C ARG A 628 -27.91 3.65 -79.44
N SER A 629 -26.59 3.65 -79.27
CA SER A 629 -25.63 3.43 -80.35
C SER A 629 -25.10 2.01 -80.27
N VAL A 630 -25.11 1.29 -81.40
CA VAL A 630 -24.50 -0.04 -81.53
C VAL A 630 -23.56 0.00 -82.72
N THR A 631 -22.28 -0.28 -82.50
CA THR A 631 -21.26 -0.40 -83.54
C THR A 631 -20.70 -1.81 -83.49
N VAL A 632 -20.74 -2.52 -84.61
CA VAL A 632 -20.27 -3.91 -84.70
C VAL A 632 -19.09 -3.97 -85.67
N GLY A 633 -17.95 -4.46 -85.20
CA GLY A 633 -16.68 -4.39 -85.93
C GLY A 633 -16.46 -5.46 -87.01
N ALA A 634 -17.21 -6.57 -86.99
CA ALA A 634 -17.07 -7.65 -87.96
C ALA A 634 -18.43 -8.08 -88.54
N ALA A 635 -19.28 -8.73 -87.76
CA ALA A 635 -20.59 -9.20 -88.19
C ALA A 635 -21.60 -9.13 -87.05
N GLN A 636 -22.83 -8.72 -87.37
CA GLN A 636 -23.99 -8.81 -86.47
C GLN A 636 -24.97 -9.82 -87.09
N SER A 637 -25.33 -10.87 -86.35
CA SER A 637 -26.42 -11.79 -86.72
C SER A 637 -27.62 -11.53 -85.81
N HIS A 638 -28.82 -11.59 -86.40
CA HIS A 638 -30.06 -11.53 -85.65
C HIS A 638 -30.96 -12.69 -86.07
N ASP A 639 -30.99 -13.74 -85.25
CA ASP A 639 -31.82 -14.91 -85.46
C ASP A 639 -33.05 -14.83 -84.54
N ILE A 640 -34.23 -14.70 -85.14
CA ILE A 640 -35.50 -14.58 -84.43
C ILE A 640 -36.33 -15.83 -84.72
N GLY A 641 -36.69 -16.56 -83.66
CA GLY A 641 -37.37 -17.87 -83.79
C GLY A 641 -38.88 -17.82 -84.01
N ALA A 642 -39.53 -16.67 -83.81
CA ALA A 642 -40.98 -16.50 -83.98
C ALA A 642 -41.29 -15.22 -84.79
N ASP A 643 -41.74 -14.15 -84.13
CA ASP A 643 -42.12 -12.91 -84.81
C ASP A 643 -41.10 -11.80 -84.55
N ASP A 644 -40.74 -11.08 -85.61
CA ASP A 644 -40.01 -9.81 -85.54
C ASP A 644 -40.92 -8.66 -85.97
N SER A 645 -41.01 -7.61 -85.16
CA SER A 645 -41.82 -6.44 -85.46
C SER A 645 -41.04 -5.16 -85.19
N TRP A 646 -40.87 -4.34 -86.22
CA TRP A 646 -40.24 -3.03 -86.14
C TRP A 646 -41.28 -1.94 -86.40
N THR A 647 -41.41 -0.99 -85.48
CA THR A 647 -42.19 0.24 -85.71
C THR A 647 -41.23 1.43 -85.65
N VAL A 648 -41.01 2.08 -86.80
CA VAL A 648 -40.19 3.29 -86.92
C VAL A 648 -41.12 4.47 -87.14
N ALA A 649 -41.24 5.36 -86.15
CA ALA A 649 -42.22 6.45 -86.17
C ALA A 649 -41.81 7.67 -87.02
N ALA A 650 -40.55 7.77 -87.43
CA ALA A 650 -40.01 8.87 -88.23
C ALA A 650 -39.30 8.33 -89.48
N ASN A 651 -38.07 8.75 -89.75
CA ASN A 651 -37.34 8.30 -90.94
C ASN A 651 -36.54 7.02 -90.65
N GLN A 652 -36.67 6.03 -91.54
CA GLN A 652 -35.72 4.93 -91.64
C GLN A 652 -34.81 5.20 -92.85
N SER A 653 -33.50 5.26 -92.63
CA SER A 653 -32.49 5.33 -93.69
C SER A 653 -31.66 4.05 -93.68
N VAL A 654 -31.56 3.38 -94.81
CA VAL A 654 -30.76 2.17 -95.00
C VAL A 654 -29.75 2.44 -96.11
N GLN A 655 -28.46 2.46 -95.77
CA GLN A 655 -27.37 2.55 -96.72
C GLN A 655 -26.60 1.22 -96.72
N ILE A 656 -26.45 0.61 -97.90
CA ILE A 656 -25.75 -0.65 -98.08
C ILE A 656 -24.63 -0.40 -99.10
N GLY A 657 -23.39 -0.65 -98.68
CA GLY A 657 -22.19 -0.37 -99.48
C GLY A 657 -21.80 -1.46 -100.49
N ALA A 658 -22.44 -2.63 -100.42
CA ALA A 658 -22.22 -3.77 -101.31
C ALA A 658 -23.58 -4.36 -101.74
N ASP A 659 -23.78 -5.67 -101.65
CA ASP A 659 -25.01 -6.32 -102.11
C ASP A 659 -26.11 -6.31 -101.05
N GLN A 660 -27.35 -6.07 -101.49
CA GLN A 660 -28.56 -6.31 -100.71
C GLN A 660 -29.33 -7.48 -101.35
N ASN A 661 -29.43 -8.60 -100.63
CA ASN A 661 -30.18 -9.77 -101.08
C ASN A 661 -31.44 -9.96 -100.23
N PHE A 662 -32.60 -9.97 -100.89
CA PHE A 662 -33.87 -10.39 -100.27
C PHE A 662 -34.26 -11.77 -100.76
N LYS A 663 -34.38 -12.74 -99.84
CA LYS A 663 -34.96 -14.05 -100.12
C LYS A 663 -36.25 -14.20 -99.32
N ILE A 664 -37.38 -14.06 -99.99
CA ILE A 664 -38.70 -14.15 -99.38
C ILE A 664 -39.33 -15.47 -99.80
N ALA A 665 -39.56 -16.38 -98.85
CA ALA A 665 -39.99 -17.75 -99.13
C ALA A 665 -41.48 -17.90 -99.49
N LYS A 666 -42.31 -16.92 -99.11
CA LYS A 666 -43.76 -16.91 -99.37
C LYS A 666 -44.17 -15.66 -100.15
N ASN A 667 -44.82 -14.69 -99.49
CA ASN A 667 -45.35 -13.51 -100.16
C ASN A 667 -44.51 -12.28 -99.84
N GLN A 668 -44.21 -11.47 -100.86
CA GLN A 668 -43.76 -10.09 -100.70
C GLN A 668 -44.91 -9.15 -101.07
N GLY A 669 -45.36 -8.33 -100.12
CA GLY A 669 -46.34 -7.27 -100.33
C GLY A 669 -45.68 -5.90 -100.16
N ALA A 670 -45.96 -4.98 -101.07
CA ALA A 670 -45.56 -3.59 -100.95
C ALA A 670 -46.76 -2.69 -101.26
N ASP A 671 -47.26 -1.99 -100.24
CA ASP A 671 -48.24 -0.91 -100.39
C ASP A 671 -47.49 0.43 -100.32
N ILE A 672 -47.51 1.17 -101.42
CA ILE A 672 -46.86 2.49 -101.53
C ILE A 672 -47.97 3.52 -101.69
N GLY A 673 -48.18 4.34 -100.65
CA GLY A 673 -49.33 5.25 -100.57
C GLY A 673 -49.23 6.52 -101.43
N ALA A 674 -48.07 6.82 -102.01
CA ALA A 674 -47.84 8.00 -102.85
C ALA A 674 -47.11 7.59 -104.14
N ASP A 675 -45.88 8.07 -104.35
CA ASP A 675 -45.14 7.82 -105.58
C ASP A 675 -44.11 6.69 -105.40
N ARG A 676 -44.02 5.81 -106.41
CA ARG A 676 -42.89 4.89 -106.58
C ARG A 676 -42.03 5.38 -107.75
N SER A 677 -40.81 5.84 -107.45
CA SER A 677 -39.80 6.17 -108.46
C SER A 677 -38.71 5.10 -108.49
N ALA A 678 -38.39 4.58 -109.67
CA ALA A 678 -37.27 3.66 -109.87
C ALA A 678 -36.40 4.18 -111.02
N LYS A 679 -35.09 4.33 -110.76
CA LYS A 679 -34.08 4.66 -111.76
C LYS A 679 -33.06 3.52 -111.82
N ILE A 680 -33.13 2.71 -112.86
CA ILE A 680 -32.15 1.64 -113.12
C ILE A 680 -31.13 2.16 -114.13
N ALA A 681 -29.84 2.11 -113.78
CA ALA A 681 -28.77 2.74 -114.57
C ALA A 681 -28.16 1.85 -115.66
N LYS A 682 -28.34 0.53 -115.57
CA LYS A 682 -27.87 -0.45 -116.56
C LYS A 682 -29.03 -1.33 -117.04
N ASP A 683 -29.16 -2.53 -116.49
CA ASP A 683 -30.12 -3.53 -116.98
C ASP A 683 -31.26 -3.70 -115.98
N ASP A 684 -32.50 -3.63 -116.46
CA ASP A 684 -33.69 -4.05 -115.70
C ASP A 684 -34.24 -5.34 -116.32
N LEU A 685 -33.96 -6.47 -115.67
CA LEU A 685 -34.48 -7.78 -116.07
C LEU A 685 -35.63 -8.19 -115.16
N THR A 686 -36.82 -8.32 -115.74
CA THR A 686 -37.98 -8.91 -115.06
C THR A 686 -38.29 -10.26 -115.69
N GLU A 687 -38.00 -11.34 -114.97
CA GLU A 687 -38.42 -12.71 -115.34
C GLU A 687 -39.61 -13.12 -114.48
N VAL A 688 -40.72 -13.51 -115.12
CA VAL A 688 -41.93 -13.99 -114.43
C VAL A 688 -42.21 -15.40 -114.91
N GLY A 689 -41.99 -16.40 -114.05
CA GLY A 689 -42.25 -17.81 -114.37
C GLY A 689 -43.74 -18.19 -114.43
N GLY A 690 -44.62 -17.32 -113.90
CA GLY A 690 -46.07 -17.46 -113.94
C GLY A 690 -46.77 -16.39 -114.79
N ASN A 691 -48.03 -16.08 -114.48
CA ASN A 691 -48.77 -15.04 -115.19
C ASN A 691 -48.29 -13.64 -114.79
N ARG A 692 -47.92 -12.81 -115.77
CA ARG A 692 -47.75 -11.36 -115.58
C ARG A 692 -49.00 -10.62 -116.05
N ALA A 693 -49.71 -9.99 -115.12
CA ALA A 693 -50.84 -9.12 -115.43
C ALA A 693 -50.44 -7.65 -115.21
N VAL A 694 -50.66 -6.82 -116.23
CA VAL A 694 -50.48 -5.37 -116.13
C VAL A 694 -51.84 -4.71 -116.38
N LYS A 695 -52.44 -4.15 -115.32
CA LYS A 695 -53.66 -3.33 -115.42
C LYS A 695 -53.28 -1.87 -115.29
N ILE A 696 -53.52 -1.10 -116.33
CA ILE A 696 -53.28 0.35 -116.36
C ILE A 696 -54.62 1.03 -116.59
N ALA A 697 -55.05 1.85 -115.63
CA ALA A 697 -56.40 2.42 -115.64
C ALA A 697 -56.56 3.61 -116.60
N LYS A 698 -55.47 4.31 -116.94
CA LYS A 698 -55.52 5.52 -117.77
C LYS A 698 -54.81 5.34 -119.11
N LYS A 699 -53.48 5.50 -119.13
CA LYS A 699 -52.69 5.47 -120.36
C LYS A 699 -51.45 4.61 -120.15
N SER A 700 -51.20 3.71 -121.09
CA SER A 700 -49.90 3.04 -121.25
C SER A 700 -49.23 3.63 -122.48
N LEU A 701 -48.00 4.11 -122.34
CA LEU A 701 -47.14 4.51 -123.46
C LEU A 701 -45.89 3.64 -123.39
N VAL A 702 -45.59 2.97 -124.50
CA VAL A 702 -44.32 2.26 -124.69
C VAL A 702 -43.64 2.94 -125.86
N GLU A 703 -42.53 3.59 -125.60
CA GLU A 703 -41.70 4.25 -126.60
C GLU A 703 -40.37 3.49 -126.66
N ILE A 704 -40.03 2.98 -127.84
CA ILE A 704 -38.82 2.20 -128.09
C ILE A 704 -37.98 3.01 -129.07
N GLY A 705 -36.77 3.40 -128.65
CA GLY A 705 -35.92 4.33 -129.43
C GLY A 705 -35.20 3.70 -130.61
N GLU A 706 -34.97 2.39 -130.60
CA GLU A 706 -34.31 1.63 -131.68
C GLU A 706 -35.22 0.47 -132.15
N ASP A 707 -34.81 -0.79 -131.96
CA ASP A 707 -35.56 -1.95 -132.44
C ASP A 707 -36.58 -2.47 -131.41
N GLY A 708 -37.84 -2.61 -131.85
CA GLY A 708 -38.90 -3.23 -131.07
C GLY A 708 -39.33 -4.58 -131.65
N GLY A 709 -39.29 -5.64 -130.86
CA GLY A 709 -39.72 -6.98 -131.27
C GLY A 709 -40.86 -7.52 -130.42
N ILE A 710 -41.94 -7.97 -131.06
CA ILE A 710 -42.99 -8.77 -130.42
C ILE A 710 -42.94 -10.17 -131.03
N LYS A 711 -42.41 -11.14 -130.28
CA LYS A 711 -42.42 -12.56 -130.66
C LYS A 711 -43.43 -13.29 -129.78
N VAL A 712 -44.47 -13.85 -130.38
CA VAL A 712 -45.47 -14.65 -129.66
C VAL A 712 -45.41 -16.10 -130.13
N GLY A 713 -45.20 -17.03 -129.20
CA GLY A 713 -44.98 -18.45 -129.51
C GLY A 713 -46.24 -19.23 -129.88
N LYS A 714 -47.44 -18.69 -129.61
CA LYS A 714 -48.73 -19.30 -130.02
C LYS A 714 -49.61 -18.29 -130.76
N THR A 715 -50.46 -17.57 -130.05
CA THR A 715 -51.43 -16.65 -130.66
C THR A 715 -51.15 -15.22 -130.22
N LEU A 716 -50.81 -14.34 -131.16
CA LEU A 716 -50.88 -12.90 -130.93
C LEU A 716 -52.30 -12.45 -131.28
N SER A 717 -53.11 -12.17 -130.26
CA SER A 717 -54.41 -11.52 -130.46
C SER A 717 -54.23 -10.01 -130.29
N ILE A 718 -54.51 -9.26 -131.35
CA ILE A 718 -54.67 -7.81 -131.28
C ILE A 718 -56.15 -7.55 -131.49
N GLU A 719 -56.84 -7.16 -130.41
CA GLU A 719 -58.24 -6.78 -130.43
C GLU A 719 -58.34 -5.30 -130.09
N ALA A 720 -58.93 -4.52 -131.00
CA ALA A 720 -59.19 -3.11 -130.78
C ALA A 720 -60.69 -2.86 -130.99
N GLY A 721 -61.29 -2.06 -130.12
CA GLY A 721 -62.74 -1.82 -130.16
C GLY A 721 -63.25 -1.00 -131.34
N ASP A 722 -62.38 -0.30 -132.08
CA ASP A 722 -62.79 0.60 -133.17
C ASP A 722 -62.05 0.33 -134.49
N ALA A 723 -60.71 0.33 -134.49
CA ALA A 723 -59.91 0.03 -135.67
C ALA A 723 -58.55 -0.55 -135.29
N ILE A 724 -58.05 -1.44 -136.14
CA ILE A 724 -56.66 -1.88 -136.16
C ILE A 724 -56.03 -1.28 -137.42
N VAL A 725 -55.00 -0.47 -137.25
CA VAL A 725 -54.26 0.15 -138.34
C VAL A 725 -52.80 -0.26 -138.23
N ILE A 726 -52.33 -1.03 -139.20
CA ILE A 726 -50.91 -1.30 -139.36
C ILE A 726 -50.43 -0.35 -140.46
N LYS A 727 -49.65 0.67 -140.07
CA LYS A 727 -49.14 1.69 -140.97
C LYS A 727 -47.63 1.61 -141.04
N CYS A 728 -47.11 1.47 -142.25
CA CYS A 728 -45.69 1.55 -142.54
C CYS A 728 -45.49 2.64 -143.60
N GLY A 729 -45.09 3.85 -143.16
CA GLY A 729 -45.02 5.02 -144.02
C GLY A 729 -46.36 5.32 -144.71
N SER A 730 -46.37 5.35 -146.04
CA SER A 730 -47.56 5.59 -146.86
C SER A 730 -48.37 4.33 -147.18
N ALA A 731 -47.88 3.14 -146.81
CA ALA A 731 -48.62 1.88 -146.98
C ALA A 731 -49.41 1.55 -145.71
N ALA A 732 -50.63 1.03 -145.88
CA ALA A 732 -51.48 0.68 -144.76
C ALA A 732 -52.29 -0.60 -145.03
N ILE A 733 -52.44 -1.39 -143.97
CA ILE A 733 -53.47 -2.42 -143.86
C ILE A 733 -54.42 -1.94 -142.77
N GLY A 734 -55.63 -1.58 -143.18
CA GLY A 734 -56.68 -1.12 -142.30
C GLY A 734 -57.72 -2.22 -142.10
N MET A 735 -58.01 -2.54 -140.83
CA MET A 735 -59.14 -3.37 -140.45
C MET A 735 -60.08 -2.55 -139.57
N LYS A 736 -61.29 -2.32 -140.06
CA LYS A 736 -62.35 -1.63 -139.30
C LYS A 736 -63.31 -2.62 -138.69
N LYS A 737 -64.00 -2.21 -137.63
CA LYS A 737 -65.01 -3.04 -136.96
C LYS A 737 -66.17 -3.48 -137.85
N ASP A 738 -66.43 -2.78 -138.97
CA ASP A 738 -67.50 -3.11 -139.92
C ASP A 738 -67.13 -4.24 -140.91
N GLY A 739 -65.92 -4.80 -140.80
CA GLY A 739 -65.43 -5.87 -141.66
C GLY A 739 -64.74 -5.37 -142.94
N THR A 740 -64.66 -4.06 -143.15
CA THR A 740 -63.91 -3.48 -144.27
C THR A 740 -62.41 -3.71 -144.06
N ILE A 741 -61.79 -4.39 -145.03
CA ILE A 741 -60.34 -4.51 -145.12
C ILE A 741 -59.87 -3.69 -146.32
N THR A 742 -59.06 -2.66 -146.04
CA THR A 742 -58.37 -1.87 -147.07
C THR A 742 -56.90 -2.21 -147.08
N ILE A 743 -56.39 -2.54 -148.26
CA ILE A 743 -54.96 -2.68 -148.53
C ILE A 743 -54.60 -1.55 -149.48
N GLU A 744 -53.85 -0.57 -148.97
CA GLU A 744 -53.43 0.61 -149.72
C GLU A 744 -51.91 0.56 -149.93
N GLY A 745 -51.50 0.57 -151.20
CA GLY A 745 -50.09 0.55 -151.61
C GLY A 745 -49.92 1.10 -153.02
N LYS A 746 -48.74 1.67 -153.31
CA LYS A 746 -48.42 2.27 -154.62
C LYS A 746 -48.39 1.21 -155.74
N ASP A 747 -47.73 0.08 -155.47
CA ASP A 747 -47.67 -1.08 -156.36
C ASP A 747 -48.12 -2.30 -155.56
N ILE A 748 -49.17 -2.99 -156.01
CA ILE A 748 -49.66 -4.22 -155.38
C ILE A 748 -49.36 -5.38 -156.32
N THR A 749 -48.35 -6.18 -155.98
CA THR A 749 -47.99 -7.40 -156.71
C THR A 749 -48.47 -8.61 -155.92
N VAL A 750 -49.30 -9.45 -156.53
CA VAL A 750 -49.74 -10.73 -155.94
C VAL A 750 -49.06 -11.84 -156.73
N ILE A 751 -48.12 -12.56 -156.11
CA ILE A 751 -47.38 -13.68 -156.72
C ILE A 751 -47.83 -14.97 -156.05
N GLY A 752 -48.38 -15.89 -156.84
CA GLY A 752 -48.76 -17.23 -156.39
C GLY A 752 -47.75 -18.25 -156.87
N SER A 753 -47.26 -19.11 -155.98
CA SER A 753 -46.46 -20.29 -156.32
C SER A 753 -47.32 -21.55 -156.57
N GLY A 754 -48.63 -21.47 -156.29
CA GLY A 754 -49.68 -22.44 -156.61
C GLY A 754 -50.80 -21.81 -157.45
N GLU A 755 -52.08 -22.05 -157.14
CA GLU A 755 -53.21 -21.30 -157.73
C GLU A 755 -53.50 -20.01 -156.93
N ILE A 756 -53.81 -18.92 -157.63
CA ILE A 756 -54.48 -17.76 -157.03
C ILE A 756 -55.98 -17.90 -157.35
N GLU A 757 -56.76 -18.29 -156.35
CA GLU A 757 -58.21 -18.38 -156.47
C GLU A 757 -58.86 -17.07 -155.99
N VAL A 758 -59.40 -16.28 -156.91
CA VAL A 758 -60.23 -15.12 -156.57
C VAL A 758 -61.69 -15.48 -156.81
N LYS A 759 -62.45 -15.70 -155.73
CA LYS A 759 -63.89 -15.95 -155.77
C LYS A 759 -64.64 -14.77 -155.15
N ALA A 760 -65.57 -14.20 -155.92
CA ALA A 760 -66.57 -13.28 -155.40
C ALA A 760 -67.96 -13.87 -155.63
N SER A 761 -68.87 -13.68 -154.67
CA SER A 761 -70.29 -14.02 -154.81
C SER A 761 -71.05 -13.05 -155.72
N SER A 762 -70.41 -11.94 -156.09
CA SER A 762 -70.89 -10.94 -157.03
C SER A 762 -69.79 -10.66 -158.05
N ASN A 763 -69.44 -9.40 -158.30
CA ASN A 763 -68.55 -9.03 -159.39
C ASN A 763 -67.09 -8.92 -158.95
N ILE A 764 -66.21 -9.58 -159.68
CA ILE A 764 -64.80 -9.20 -159.73
C ILE A 764 -64.66 -8.15 -160.82
N THR A 765 -64.34 -6.91 -160.42
CA THR A 765 -64.09 -5.81 -161.36
C THR A 765 -62.59 -5.59 -161.46
N MET A 766 -61.97 -6.18 -162.48
CA MET A 766 -60.60 -5.86 -162.87
C MET A 766 -60.64 -4.82 -164.00
N LYS A 767 -60.11 -3.63 -163.74
CA LYS A 767 -59.95 -2.56 -164.72
C LYS A 767 -58.47 -2.34 -164.99
N GLY A 768 -58.04 -2.60 -166.22
CA GLY A 768 -56.66 -2.38 -166.65
C GLY A 768 -56.60 -2.09 -168.15
N SER A 769 -55.63 -1.27 -168.58
CA SER A 769 -55.46 -0.85 -169.98
C SER A 769 -55.02 -1.98 -170.92
N LYS A 770 -54.48 -3.08 -170.39
CA LYS A 770 -54.16 -4.31 -171.12
C LYS A 770 -54.20 -5.50 -170.17
N ILE A 771 -54.95 -6.54 -170.51
CA ILE A 771 -55.01 -7.81 -169.76
C ILE A 771 -54.47 -8.89 -170.70
N ASN A 772 -53.24 -9.36 -170.47
CA ASN A 772 -52.65 -10.48 -171.21
C ASN A 772 -53.10 -11.78 -170.53
N GLN A 773 -53.65 -12.73 -171.28
CA GLN A 773 -53.92 -14.09 -170.82
C GLN A 773 -52.92 -15.03 -171.49
N ASN A 774 -52.12 -15.73 -170.68
CA ASN A 774 -51.22 -16.81 -171.10
C ASN A 774 -51.52 -18.04 -170.25
#